data_AF-A0A261GTK4-F1
#
_entry.id   AF-A0A261GTK4-F1
#
_cell.length_a   1.000
_cell.length_b   1.000
_cell.length_c   1.000
_cell.angle_alpha   90.00
_cell.angle_beta   90.00
_cell.angle_gamma   90.00
#
_symmetry.space_group_name_H-M   'P 1'
#
loop_
_entity.id
_entity.type
_entity.pdbx_description
1 polymer ?
#
loop_
_entity_poly.entity_id
_entity_poly.type
_entity_poly.pdbx_seq_one_letter_code
_entity_poly.pdbx_strand_id
1 'polypeptide(L)'
;MVRKHHYITFAAGVVITAAMSNALAAPEQIRVVWDHDPAHEAVIAFSEGSGTNPYIKWGDNADGNGWNQQGFQKSHTFDGSLKSYFVRLTNLQSSSNYYFQACDSAGCGDYFWFTTAPNENADLTFVAGGDSRSNPTSRRQGNRLVSKIRPRFVLFGGDLTDDNRASELDEWLDNWTESYSEDVIGGIDYYRVYPLVPTVGNHENDDHTFMCKVFGVDANRDGACSLEDTYFAFSVGGDQARFYTLNTEFRNSGYETEWREQMNWLQSDLASEGSSVSWRMVQYHKPMFPRTTSKPYKYEKMYEWADPFFAYKMNVAFESDSHLVKYTWPVIPQNDGYARADAGTLYVGEGSWGAPTRSADRYSDWIIDQDSFAQMKIVQFSGEKVLVRTVRFSGEGEVVSLSRQERESDPLALPQGLNLWKPQSVGEVMPLSLSGEGLTRVDTDDGPDTGDISTLAVAQDVTVGSGGFYSNGDEVYADGSDSGQELRAMLAWDMNGLPSDAEVESAELALQIVNTSSGAYGIYAGVETWSEGNADWDAADLGTKLGEFTPSSTGSVSVQMNEAGRILVQGWVDGSMANHGVIISSEGTTNGVDFISREGGQGAKLLVKHQSGDPSSGQGSQSLAADKDVTLGSQGRRNNISRLEADGSDGGEELRVLMHWDTGDIPALAKVTGVKAELSIINRSTGSYSLYVAGHDWDENSAQWSDTENAGARLATFTPSNNGTLTVNLGSAGVEAIQGWLTGTPNNGIVLISDGTRDGVDIDSRESSHPPRLIVEYELF
;
A
#
# COMPACT_ATOMS: atom_id res chain seq x y z
N MET A 1 -22.27 60.03 52.98
CA MET A 1 -23.61 59.63 52.47
C MET A 1 -23.70 58.11 52.65
N VAL A 2 -24.73 57.46 53.21
CA VAL A 2 -26.21 57.54 53.00
C VAL A 2 -26.57 56.98 51.61
N ARG A 3 -27.25 55.83 51.40
CA ARG A 3 -27.65 54.66 52.26
C ARG A 3 -26.92 53.39 51.74
N LYS A 4 -27.33 52.10 51.78
CA LYS A 4 -28.49 51.24 52.23
C LYS A 4 -27.91 49.78 52.38
N HIS A 5 -28.37 48.74 53.09
CA HIS A 5 -29.62 48.32 53.79
C HIS A 5 -30.76 47.74 52.91
N HIS A 6 -31.24 46.49 53.01
CA HIS A 6 -30.95 45.33 53.90
C HIS A 6 -30.70 44.06 53.01
N TYR A 7 -31.10 42.78 53.23
CA TYR A 7 -31.95 42.02 54.19
C TYR A 7 -31.62 40.50 54.18
N ILE A 8 -31.96 39.80 55.28
CA ILE A 8 -32.36 38.38 55.44
C ILE A 8 -31.52 37.26 54.79
N THR A 9 -30.87 36.46 55.65
CA THR A 9 -30.40 35.09 55.33
C THR A 9 -31.45 34.07 55.79
N PHE A 10 -31.87 33.16 54.91
CA PHE A 10 -32.69 32.00 55.28
C PHE A 10 -31.80 30.79 55.56
N ALA A 11 -31.97 30.12 56.70
CA ALA A 11 -31.28 28.88 57.00
C ALA A 11 -32.14 27.69 56.55
N ALA A 12 -31.70 27.01 55.48
CA ALA A 12 -32.27 25.73 55.04
C ALA A 12 -31.22 24.63 55.24
N GLY A 13 -31.53 23.61 56.04
CA GLY A 13 -30.64 22.49 56.27
C GLY A 13 -30.66 21.53 55.08
N VAL A 14 -29.55 21.43 54.35
CA VAL A 14 -29.37 20.43 53.30
C VAL A 14 -29.02 19.09 53.94
N VAL A 15 -29.96 18.15 53.89
CA VAL A 15 -29.67 16.74 54.22
C VAL A 15 -28.96 16.14 53.00
N ILE A 16 -27.65 15.94 53.09
CA ILE A 16 -26.88 15.23 52.07
C ILE A 16 -27.15 13.73 52.26
N THR A 17 -28.17 13.22 51.57
CA THR A 17 -28.30 11.78 51.34
C THR A 17 -27.20 11.34 50.37
N ALA A 18 -26.08 10.87 50.90
CA ALA A 18 -25.07 10.18 50.12
C ALA A 18 -25.68 8.89 49.57
N ALA A 19 -26.13 8.92 48.31
CA ALA A 19 -26.52 7.72 47.59
C ALA A 19 -25.24 6.90 47.35
N MET A 20 -25.07 5.84 48.13
CA MET A 20 -24.07 4.82 47.83
C MET A 20 -24.53 4.07 46.58
N SER A 21 -24.10 4.56 45.42
CA SER A 21 -24.07 3.78 44.19
C SER A 21 -23.11 2.61 44.42
N ASN A 22 -23.67 1.45 44.77
CA ASN A 22 -22.93 0.20 44.69
C ASN A 22 -22.54 0.03 43.22
N ALA A 23 -21.26 0.24 42.91
CA ALA A 23 -20.71 -0.18 41.63
C ALA A 23 -20.78 -1.71 41.60
N LEU A 24 -21.78 -2.21 40.88
CA LEU A 24 -21.88 -3.63 40.56
C LEU A 24 -20.83 -3.86 39.48
N ALA A 25 -19.66 -4.36 39.87
CA ALA A 25 -18.64 -4.80 38.91
C ALA A 25 -19.17 -6.04 38.19
N ALA A 26 -19.89 -5.80 37.10
CA ALA A 26 -20.37 -6.82 36.18
C ALA A 26 -19.20 -7.34 35.32
N PRO A 27 -19.39 -8.34 34.45
CA PRO A 27 -18.32 -8.82 33.59
C PRO A 27 -17.83 -7.74 32.62
N GLU A 28 -16.51 -7.61 32.49
CA GLU A 28 -15.83 -6.46 31.86
C GLU A 28 -14.92 -6.87 30.68
N GLN A 29 -14.19 -5.91 30.11
CA GLN A 29 -13.25 -6.10 29.00
C GLN A 29 -13.88 -6.84 27.80
N ILE A 30 -15.05 -6.39 27.33
CA ILE A 30 -15.85 -7.11 26.33
C ILE A 30 -15.11 -7.27 24.98
N ARG A 31 -15.21 -8.46 24.40
CA ARG A 31 -14.59 -8.86 23.15
C ARG A 31 -15.64 -9.53 22.26
N VAL A 32 -15.56 -9.26 20.96
CA VAL A 32 -16.21 -10.07 19.92
C VAL A 32 -15.09 -10.65 19.07
N VAL A 33 -15.16 -11.95 18.77
CA VAL A 33 -14.08 -12.68 18.08
C VAL A 33 -14.66 -13.50 16.93
N TRP A 34 -13.91 -13.54 15.83
CA TRP A 34 -14.25 -14.28 14.60
C TRP A 34 -13.16 -15.31 14.29
N ASP A 35 -13.57 -16.57 14.13
CA ASP A 35 -12.65 -17.70 13.92
C ASP A 35 -13.06 -18.71 12.83
N HIS A 36 -14.30 -18.65 12.30
CA HIS A 36 -14.76 -19.63 11.30
C HIS A 36 -15.84 -19.13 10.33
N ASP A 37 -16.99 -18.67 10.81
CA ASP A 37 -18.09 -18.16 9.97
C ASP A 37 -18.58 -16.82 10.53
N PRO A 38 -17.97 -15.69 10.14
CA PRO A 38 -18.29 -14.38 10.69
C PRO A 38 -19.64 -13.82 10.19
N ALA A 39 -20.26 -14.46 9.20
CA ALA A 39 -21.57 -14.06 8.69
C ALA A 39 -22.72 -14.63 9.55
N HIS A 40 -22.54 -15.84 10.10
CA HIS A 40 -23.57 -16.55 10.87
C HIS A 40 -23.18 -16.87 12.32
N GLU A 41 -21.95 -16.58 12.74
CA GLU A 41 -21.44 -16.80 14.10
C GLU A 41 -20.59 -15.65 14.63
N ALA A 42 -20.48 -15.59 15.96
CA ALA A 42 -19.47 -14.79 16.66
C ALA A 42 -19.24 -15.36 18.07
N VAL A 43 -18.00 -15.27 18.57
CA VAL A 43 -17.70 -15.55 19.99
C VAL A 43 -17.77 -14.23 20.76
N ILE A 44 -18.70 -14.15 21.72
CA ILE A 44 -18.72 -13.09 22.73
C ILE A 44 -17.84 -13.56 23.89
N ALA A 45 -16.77 -12.82 24.18
CA ALA A 45 -15.82 -13.10 25.25
C ALA A 45 -15.76 -11.93 26.24
N PHE A 46 -15.60 -12.23 27.52
CA PHE A 46 -15.54 -11.22 28.58
C PHE A 46 -14.80 -11.76 29.81
N SER A 47 -14.29 -10.86 30.65
CA SER A 47 -13.50 -11.19 31.84
C SER A 47 -14.38 -11.33 33.10
N GLU A 48 -13.88 -11.98 34.15
CA GLU A 48 -14.66 -12.29 35.35
C GLU A 48 -15.06 -11.05 36.18
N GLY A 49 -16.36 -10.76 36.19
CA GLY A 49 -16.97 -9.78 37.10
C GLY A 49 -17.09 -10.28 38.56
N SER A 50 -17.57 -9.41 39.44
CA SER A 50 -17.69 -9.67 40.88
C SER A 50 -18.80 -10.65 41.29
N GLY A 51 -19.70 -11.03 40.38
CA GLY A 51 -20.75 -12.00 40.62
C GLY A 51 -20.34 -13.46 40.33
N THR A 52 -21.33 -14.28 40.00
CA THR A 52 -21.18 -15.71 39.68
C THR A 52 -22.15 -16.11 38.58
N ASN A 53 -21.92 -17.26 37.95
CA ASN A 53 -22.78 -17.84 36.90
C ASN A 53 -23.05 -16.85 35.73
N PRO A 54 -22.00 -16.33 35.07
CA PRO A 54 -22.17 -15.29 34.07
C PRO A 54 -22.88 -15.78 32.80
N TYR A 55 -23.48 -14.83 32.11
CA TYR A 55 -24.32 -15.04 30.94
C TYR A 55 -24.39 -13.75 30.12
N ILE A 56 -24.84 -13.84 28.87
CA ILE A 56 -25.25 -12.67 28.09
C ILE A 56 -26.77 -12.64 27.94
N LYS A 57 -27.32 -11.43 27.85
CA LYS A 57 -28.62 -11.18 27.24
C LYS A 57 -28.37 -10.64 25.84
N TRP A 58 -29.06 -11.12 24.80
CA TRP A 58 -28.79 -10.68 23.43
C TRP A 58 -29.99 -10.76 22.48
N GLY A 59 -29.97 -9.93 21.44
CA GLY A 59 -31.00 -9.91 20.39
C GLY A 59 -30.58 -9.13 19.13
N ASP A 60 -31.46 -9.15 18.13
CA ASP A 60 -31.39 -8.42 16.86
C ASP A 60 -31.99 -7.00 16.93
N ASN A 61 -32.62 -6.68 18.05
CA ASN A 61 -33.28 -5.40 18.33
C ASN A 61 -32.54 -4.61 19.42
N ALA A 62 -32.52 -3.28 19.30
CA ALA A 62 -31.76 -2.41 20.20
C ALA A 62 -32.51 -2.00 21.48
N ASP A 63 -33.79 -2.37 21.64
CA ASP A 63 -34.64 -1.92 22.76
C ASP A 63 -34.73 -2.92 23.93
N GLY A 64 -34.05 -4.07 23.83
CA GLY A 64 -34.01 -5.11 24.85
C GLY A 64 -35.23 -6.06 24.84
N ASN A 65 -36.23 -5.84 23.97
CA ASN A 65 -37.48 -6.57 24.04
C ASN A 65 -37.34 -7.99 23.49
N GLY A 66 -37.61 -8.97 24.34
CA GLY A 66 -37.57 -10.39 23.98
C GLY A 66 -36.16 -10.96 23.79
N TRP A 67 -35.11 -10.26 24.25
CA TRP A 67 -33.73 -10.76 24.20
C TRP A 67 -33.58 -12.14 24.84
N ASN A 68 -32.81 -13.00 24.18
CA ASN A 68 -32.45 -14.32 24.66
C ASN A 68 -31.46 -14.22 25.81
N GLN A 69 -31.56 -15.13 26.78
CA GLN A 69 -30.56 -15.27 27.84
C GLN A 69 -29.73 -16.55 27.61
N GLN A 70 -28.41 -16.40 27.53
CA GLN A 70 -27.48 -17.50 27.21
C GLN A 70 -26.30 -17.50 28.19
N GLY A 71 -26.19 -18.56 29.00
CA GLY A 71 -25.06 -18.76 29.90
C GLY A 71 -23.76 -19.02 29.16
N PHE A 72 -22.63 -18.80 29.84
CA PHE A 72 -21.31 -19.16 29.30
C PHE A 72 -21.24 -20.65 28.92
N GLN A 73 -20.55 -20.96 27.82
CA GLN A 73 -20.36 -22.31 27.28
C GLN A 73 -18.98 -22.86 27.62
N LYS A 74 -17.94 -22.05 27.44
CA LYS A 74 -16.56 -22.31 27.90
C LYS A 74 -16.14 -21.22 28.89
N SER A 75 -15.16 -21.55 29.73
CA SER A 75 -14.45 -20.58 30.58
C SER A 75 -13.03 -21.07 30.82
N HIS A 76 -12.05 -20.18 30.75
CA HIS A 76 -10.64 -20.51 30.93
C HIS A 76 -9.99 -19.52 31.89
N THR A 77 -8.97 -19.98 32.62
CA THR A 77 -8.08 -19.12 33.42
C THR A 77 -6.71 -19.16 32.79
N PHE A 78 -6.32 -18.02 32.20
CA PHE A 78 -5.01 -17.77 31.65
C PHE A 78 -4.03 -17.37 32.77
N ASP A 79 -2.77 -17.82 32.66
CA ASP A 79 -1.67 -17.56 33.62
C ASP A 79 -2.13 -17.50 35.10
N GLY A 80 -2.86 -18.57 35.50
CA GLY A 80 -3.35 -18.80 36.86
C GLY A 80 -4.34 -17.78 37.43
N SER A 81 -4.69 -16.70 36.73
CA SER A 81 -5.41 -15.55 37.32
C SER A 81 -6.37 -14.81 36.38
N LEU A 82 -6.00 -14.50 35.13
CA LEU A 82 -6.90 -13.82 34.18
C LEU A 82 -7.99 -14.80 33.71
N LYS A 83 -9.21 -14.64 34.20
CA LYS A 83 -10.30 -15.58 33.93
C LYS A 83 -11.33 -15.01 32.96
N SER A 84 -11.49 -15.72 31.84
CA SER A 84 -12.36 -15.35 30.72
C SER A 84 -13.49 -16.34 30.52
N TYR A 85 -14.61 -15.83 30.03
CA TYR A 85 -15.86 -16.54 29.79
C TYR A 85 -16.32 -16.34 28.35
N PHE A 86 -16.94 -17.36 27.76
CA PHE A 86 -17.19 -17.44 26.33
C PHE A 86 -18.62 -17.87 26.01
N VAL A 87 -19.26 -17.16 25.08
CA VAL A 87 -20.55 -17.50 24.48
C VAL A 87 -20.43 -17.40 22.95
N ARG A 88 -20.37 -18.54 22.27
CA ARG A 88 -20.56 -18.59 20.81
C ARG A 88 -22.04 -18.44 20.48
N LEU A 89 -22.34 -17.41 19.71
CA LEU A 89 -23.61 -17.20 19.02
C LEU A 89 -23.54 -17.84 17.64
N THR A 90 -24.62 -18.46 17.19
CA THR A 90 -24.71 -19.17 15.90
C THR A 90 -26.09 -19.00 15.27
N ASN A 91 -26.19 -19.26 13.96
CA ASN A 91 -27.40 -19.02 13.15
C ASN A 91 -27.80 -17.52 13.12
N LEU A 92 -26.81 -16.62 13.28
CA LEU A 92 -26.97 -15.19 13.08
C LEU A 92 -27.31 -14.91 11.61
N GLN A 93 -27.93 -13.77 11.34
CA GLN A 93 -28.09 -13.26 9.98
C GLN A 93 -26.83 -12.48 9.58
N SER A 94 -26.46 -12.57 8.30
CA SER A 94 -25.36 -11.79 7.73
C SER A 94 -25.68 -10.29 7.71
N SER A 95 -24.63 -9.45 7.63
CA SER A 95 -24.73 -7.98 7.59
C SER A 95 -25.60 -7.33 8.68
N SER A 96 -25.87 -8.03 9.79
CA SER A 96 -26.91 -7.68 10.76
C SER A 96 -26.33 -7.27 12.11
N ASN A 97 -26.93 -6.25 12.73
CA ASN A 97 -26.52 -5.77 14.04
C ASN A 97 -27.09 -6.67 15.15
N TYR A 98 -26.22 -7.08 16.08
CA TYR A 98 -26.60 -7.83 17.27
C TYR A 98 -26.20 -7.06 18.53
N TYR A 99 -27.17 -6.91 19.42
CA TYR A 99 -27.11 -6.10 20.63
C TYR A 99 -27.11 -7.02 21.85
N PHE A 100 -26.30 -6.71 22.87
CA PHE A 100 -26.15 -7.57 24.05
C PHE A 100 -25.74 -6.81 25.31
N GLN A 101 -25.86 -7.49 26.46
CA GLN A 101 -25.24 -7.12 27.73
C GLN A 101 -24.55 -8.36 28.31
N ALA A 102 -23.33 -8.20 28.85
CA ALA A 102 -22.74 -9.20 29.74
C ALA A 102 -23.29 -9.05 31.16
N CYS A 103 -23.58 -10.17 31.83
CA CYS A 103 -24.27 -10.21 33.11
C CYS A 103 -23.77 -11.35 33.99
N ASP A 104 -24.02 -11.25 35.29
CA ASP A 104 -23.75 -12.27 36.30
C ASP A 104 -24.80 -12.24 37.43
N SER A 105 -24.51 -12.85 38.57
CA SER A 105 -25.38 -12.81 39.76
C SER A 105 -25.36 -11.48 40.55
N ALA A 106 -24.48 -10.54 40.22
CA ALA A 106 -24.42 -9.20 40.81
C ALA A 106 -25.19 -8.19 39.95
N GLY A 107 -25.08 -8.25 38.62
CA GLY A 107 -25.81 -7.35 37.72
C GLY A 107 -25.66 -7.65 36.23
N CYS A 108 -25.84 -6.61 35.42
CA CYS A 108 -25.43 -6.55 34.02
C CYS A 108 -24.58 -5.30 33.84
N GLY A 109 -23.57 -5.37 32.96
CA GLY A 109 -22.76 -4.22 32.57
C GLY A 109 -23.46 -3.36 31.53
N ASP A 110 -22.67 -2.57 30.82
CA ASP A 110 -23.15 -1.67 29.77
C ASP A 110 -23.80 -2.43 28.59
N TYR A 111 -24.41 -1.66 27.70
CA TYR A 111 -25.01 -2.16 26.47
C TYR A 111 -23.96 -2.17 25.35
N PHE A 112 -23.83 -3.32 24.68
CA PHE A 112 -22.84 -3.55 23.64
C PHE A 112 -23.51 -3.96 22.32
N TRP A 113 -22.87 -3.72 21.19
CA TRP A 113 -23.31 -4.27 19.91
C TRP A 113 -22.16 -4.54 18.94
N PHE A 114 -22.41 -5.41 17.97
CA PHE A 114 -21.53 -5.68 16.82
C PHE A 114 -22.37 -5.90 15.56
N THR A 115 -21.71 -6.02 14.41
CA THR A 115 -22.35 -6.42 13.14
C THR A 115 -21.66 -7.66 12.60
N THR A 116 -22.40 -8.65 12.10
CA THR A 116 -21.86 -9.80 11.36
C THR A 116 -21.20 -9.38 10.03
N ALA A 117 -20.42 -10.27 9.44
CA ALA A 117 -19.91 -10.11 8.08
C ALA A 117 -21.03 -10.20 7.03
N PRO A 118 -20.84 -9.60 5.85
CA PRO A 118 -21.63 -9.93 4.67
C PRO A 118 -21.36 -11.35 4.18
N ASN A 119 -22.37 -11.98 3.58
CA ASN A 119 -22.30 -13.29 2.92
C ASN A 119 -22.39 -13.20 1.38
N GLU A 120 -22.40 -11.98 0.83
CA GLU A 120 -22.40 -11.62 -0.60
C GLU A 120 -21.43 -10.44 -0.79
N ASN A 121 -20.89 -10.25 -1.99
CA ASN A 121 -19.91 -9.18 -2.28
C ASN A 121 -20.42 -7.81 -1.81
N ALA A 122 -19.64 -7.13 -0.97
CA ALA A 122 -20.04 -5.85 -0.40
C ALA A 122 -18.83 -4.95 -0.12
N ASP A 123 -19.03 -3.63 -0.26
CA ASP A 123 -18.06 -2.65 0.17
C ASP A 123 -17.92 -2.67 1.70
N LEU A 124 -16.69 -2.68 2.21
CA LEU A 124 -16.41 -2.63 3.65
C LEU A 124 -14.99 -2.16 3.93
N THR A 125 -14.84 -1.42 5.02
CA THR A 125 -13.55 -1.07 5.63
C THR A 125 -13.20 -2.06 6.75
N PHE A 126 -11.97 -2.59 6.76
CA PHE A 126 -11.35 -3.28 7.90
C PHE A 126 -9.97 -2.68 8.22
N VAL A 127 -9.35 -3.09 9.32
CA VAL A 127 -8.00 -2.64 9.70
C VAL A 127 -7.10 -3.81 10.08
N ALA A 128 -5.79 -3.66 9.89
CA ALA A 128 -4.78 -4.68 10.20
C ALA A 128 -3.51 -4.07 10.82
N GLY A 129 -2.92 -4.74 11.80
CA GLY A 129 -1.66 -4.35 12.44
C GLY A 129 -1.24 -5.29 13.56
N GLY A 130 -0.13 -5.02 14.24
CA GLY A 130 0.42 -5.89 15.29
C GLY A 130 1.53 -5.21 16.10
N ASP A 131 2.10 -5.93 17.07
CA ASP A 131 3.15 -5.45 17.98
C ASP A 131 2.73 -4.22 18.79
N SER A 132 1.98 -4.42 19.88
CA SER A 132 1.34 -3.36 20.70
C SER A 132 1.84 -3.26 22.15
N ARG A 133 2.75 -4.16 22.53
CA ARG A 133 3.20 -4.43 23.91
C ARG A 133 3.77 -3.25 24.72
N SER A 134 4.93 -2.71 24.36
CA SER A 134 5.77 -1.95 25.31
C SER A 134 5.48 -0.44 25.45
N ASN A 135 4.64 0.15 24.58
CA ASN A 135 4.28 1.58 24.59
C ASN A 135 2.75 1.77 24.67
N PRO A 136 2.19 1.82 25.90
CA PRO A 136 0.75 2.04 26.12
C PRO A 136 0.21 3.33 25.50
N THR A 137 1.02 4.38 25.31
CA THR A 137 0.58 5.63 24.68
C THR A 137 0.23 5.38 23.21
N SER A 138 1.15 4.74 22.48
CA SER A 138 0.96 4.34 21.08
C SER A 138 -0.18 3.33 20.94
N ARG A 139 -0.20 2.29 21.79
CA ARG A 139 -1.27 1.27 21.79
C ARG A 139 -2.65 1.90 21.91
N ARG A 140 -2.83 2.82 22.86
CA ARG A 140 -4.11 3.50 23.10
C ARG A 140 -4.47 4.51 22.00
N GLN A 141 -3.49 5.16 21.37
CA GLN A 141 -3.73 5.96 20.15
C GLN A 141 -4.25 5.09 19.00
N GLY A 142 -3.62 3.93 18.75
CA GLY A 142 -4.10 2.95 17.78
C GLY A 142 -5.53 2.50 18.08
N ASN A 143 -5.81 2.14 19.33
CA ASN A 143 -7.15 1.70 19.74
C ASN A 143 -8.20 2.80 19.53
N ARG A 144 -7.91 4.06 19.90
CA ARG A 144 -8.81 5.20 19.61
C ARG A 144 -8.95 5.52 18.12
N LEU A 145 -7.98 5.18 17.28
CA LEU A 145 -8.15 5.24 15.83
C LEU A 145 -9.11 4.15 15.33
N VAL A 146 -9.13 2.94 15.90
CA VAL A 146 -10.13 1.91 15.57
C VAL A 146 -11.54 2.41 15.87
N SER A 147 -11.80 2.99 17.05
CA SER A 147 -13.11 3.56 17.38
C SER A 147 -13.50 4.70 16.46
N LYS A 148 -12.56 5.59 16.09
CA LYS A 148 -12.80 6.68 15.13
C LYS A 148 -13.10 6.19 13.71
N ILE A 149 -12.35 5.21 13.20
CA ILE A 149 -12.46 4.65 11.84
C ILE A 149 -13.71 3.78 11.67
N ARG A 150 -14.21 3.16 12.75
CA ARG A 150 -15.38 2.29 12.75
C ARG A 150 -15.34 1.17 11.68
N PRO A 151 -14.32 0.29 11.69
CA PRO A 151 -14.20 -0.81 10.74
C PRO A 151 -15.29 -1.88 10.90
N ARG A 152 -15.28 -2.89 10.02
CA ARG A 152 -16.07 -4.12 10.14
C ARG A 152 -15.44 -5.10 11.14
N PHE A 153 -14.12 -5.24 11.13
CA PHE A 153 -13.32 -6.10 12.00
C PHE A 153 -11.85 -5.63 12.06
N VAL A 154 -11.06 -6.26 12.94
CA VAL A 154 -9.63 -6.02 13.13
C VAL A 154 -8.83 -7.32 12.96
N LEU A 155 -7.86 -7.33 12.06
CA LEU A 155 -6.77 -8.33 12.03
C LEU A 155 -5.65 -7.87 12.98
N PHE A 156 -5.23 -8.74 13.90
CA PHE A 156 -4.21 -8.41 14.90
C PHE A 156 -3.04 -9.43 14.92
N GLY A 157 -1.89 -9.02 14.37
CA GLY A 157 -0.71 -9.84 14.07
C GLY A 157 0.21 -10.21 15.25
N GLY A 158 -0.36 -10.43 16.45
CA GLY A 158 0.38 -10.86 17.64
C GLY A 158 1.22 -9.76 18.32
N ASP A 159 2.06 -10.17 19.28
CA ASP A 159 2.84 -9.30 20.17
C ASP A 159 1.94 -8.27 20.89
N LEU A 160 0.90 -8.79 21.57
CA LEU A 160 -0.02 -8.01 22.40
C LEU A 160 0.69 -7.50 23.66
N THR A 161 1.54 -8.34 24.27
CA THR A 161 2.17 -8.09 25.58
C THR A 161 3.67 -8.39 25.55
N ASP A 162 4.42 -8.06 26.61
CA ASP A 162 5.88 -8.21 26.62
C ASP A 162 6.35 -9.60 27.08
N ASP A 163 5.60 -10.29 27.94
CA ASP A 163 5.92 -11.65 28.41
C ASP A 163 4.67 -12.58 28.51
N ASN A 164 3.54 -12.22 27.86
CA ASN A 164 2.30 -13.01 27.83
C ASN A 164 1.79 -13.45 29.22
N ARG A 165 1.79 -12.51 30.17
CA ARG A 165 1.29 -12.72 31.54
C ARG A 165 -0.14 -12.28 31.70
N ALA A 166 -0.86 -12.88 32.66
CA ALA A 166 -2.23 -12.51 33.00
C ALA A 166 -2.37 -11.00 33.28
N SER A 167 -1.46 -10.41 34.06
CA SER A 167 -1.50 -8.99 34.41
C SER A 167 -1.20 -8.05 33.24
N GLU A 168 -0.46 -8.52 32.23
CA GLU A 168 -0.14 -7.72 31.04
C GLU A 168 -1.27 -7.78 30.02
N LEU A 169 -1.92 -8.94 29.87
CA LEU A 169 -3.13 -9.08 29.06
C LEU A 169 -4.33 -8.37 29.72
N ASP A 170 -4.43 -8.35 31.05
CA ASP A 170 -5.44 -7.58 31.78
C ASP A 170 -5.32 -6.06 31.45
N GLU A 171 -4.11 -5.48 31.57
CA GLU A 171 -3.86 -4.10 31.16
C GLU A 171 -4.13 -3.89 29.64
N TRP A 172 -3.73 -4.84 28.80
CA TRP A 172 -3.97 -4.78 27.35
C TRP A 172 -5.47 -4.77 27.03
N LEU A 173 -6.26 -5.57 27.73
CA LEU A 173 -7.71 -5.70 27.56
C LEU A 173 -8.44 -4.44 28.03
N ASP A 174 -8.04 -3.86 29.16
CA ASP A 174 -8.49 -2.52 29.59
C ASP A 174 -8.17 -1.47 28.51
N ASN A 175 -6.95 -1.49 27.98
CA ASN A 175 -6.53 -0.58 26.90
C ASN A 175 -7.33 -0.83 25.61
N TRP A 176 -7.75 -2.07 25.33
CA TRP A 176 -8.54 -2.45 24.16
C TRP A 176 -9.96 -1.91 24.20
N THR A 177 -10.52 -1.58 25.38
CA THR A 177 -11.83 -0.93 25.49
C THR A 177 -11.91 0.41 24.75
N GLU A 178 -10.78 1.12 24.59
CA GLU A 178 -10.72 2.38 23.82
C GLU A 178 -10.92 2.18 22.30
N SER A 179 -10.96 0.93 21.83
CA SER A 179 -11.40 0.59 20.47
C SER A 179 -12.90 0.66 20.26
N TYR A 180 -13.73 0.77 21.32
CA TYR A 180 -15.18 0.84 21.17
C TYR A 180 -15.64 2.23 20.67
N SER A 181 -16.66 2.25 19.83
CA SER A 181 -17.40 3.49 19.52
C SER A 181 -18.57 3.67 20.48
N GLU A 182 -18.82 4.89 20.94
CA GLU A 182 -20.05 5.26 21.64
C GLU A 182 -21.17 5.59 20.63
N ASP A 183 -22.37 5.07 20.86
CA ASP A 183 -23.57 5.30 20.04
C ASP A 183 -24.82 5.46 20.92
N VAL A 184 -25.71 6.40 20.60
CA VAL A 184 -27.03 6.48 21.26
C VAL A 184 -28.08 5.83 20.36
N ILE A 185 -28.65 4.70 20.79
CA ILE A 185 -29.58 3.89 20.00
C ILE A 185 -30.89 3.73 20.78
N GLY A 186 -32.00 4.27 20.23
CA GLY A 186 -33.30 4.25 20.91
C GLY A 186 -33.40 5.09 22.18
N GLY A 187 -32.36 5.86 22.53
CA GLY A 187 -32.22 6.54 23.82
C GLY A 187 -31.50 5.72 24.89
N ILE A 188 -30.83 4.64 24.50
CA ILE A 188 -29.90 3.86 25.31
C ILE A 188 -28.49 4.13 24.79
N ASP A 189 -27.52 4.33 25.69
CA ASP A 189 -26.11 4.47 25.35
C ASP A 189 -25.49 3.09 25.13
N TYR A 190 -24.82 2.90 23.98
CA TYR A 190 -24.30 1.63 23.48
C TYR A 190 -22.83 1.75 23.09
N TYR A 191 -22.02 0.72 23.41
CA TYR A 191 -20.67 0.56 22.89
C TYR A 191 -20.64 -0.39 21.70
N ARG A 192 -20.17 0.05 20.53
CA ARG A 192 -19.85 -0.84 19.41
C ARG A 192 -18.53 -1.55 19.67
N VAL A 193 -18.57 -2.87 19.78
CA VAL A 193 -17.40 -3.74 19.86
C VAL A 193 -17.05 -4.25 18.47
N TYR A 194 -15.78 -4.13 18.09
CA TYR A 194 -15.29 -4.58 16.78
C TYR A 194 -14.81 -6.03 16.89
N PRO A 195 -15.27 -6.93 16.00
CA PRO A 195 -14.74 -8.28 15.91
C PRO A 195 -13.21 -8.29 15.73
N LEU A 196 -12.53 -9.01 16.61
CA LEU A 196 -11.08 -9.16 16.65
C LEU A 196 -10.68 -10.54 16.12
N VAL A 197 -9.63 -10.57 15.30
CA VAL A 197 -9.01 -11.78 14.76
C VAL A 197 -7.56 -11.81 15.24
N PRO A 198 -7.28 -12.37 16.43
CA PRO A 198 -5.92 -12.38 17.00
C PRO A 198 -5.01 -13.39 16.27
N THR A 199 -3.69 -13.23 16.48
CA THR A 199 -2.62 -14.11 15.97
C THR A 199 -1.59 -14.34 17.08
N VAL A 200 -0.85 -15.44 17.04
CA VAL A 200 0.27 -15.72 17.96
C VAL A 200 1.53 -14.94 17.53
N GLY A 201 2.06 -14.06 18.39
CA GLY A 201 3.37 -13.43 18.22
C GLY A 201 4.48 -14.14 18.99
N ASN A 202 5.73 -13.68 18.86
CA ASN A 202 6.84 -14.33 19.60
C ASN A 202 6.84 -14.01 21.09
N HIS A 203 6.21 -12.92 21.50
CA HIS A 203 6.06 -12.62 22.92
C HIS A 203 4.98 -13.49 23.57
N GLU A 204 4.08 -14.10 22.78
CA GLU A 204 3.13 -15.13 23.24
C GLU A 204 3.67 -16.58 23.22
N ASN A 205 4.95 -16.79 22.88
CA ASN A 205 5.51 -18.12 22.63
C ASN A 205 5.47 -19.11 23.82
N ASP A 206 5.40 -18.64 25.07
CA ASP A 206 5.34 -19.52 26.25
C ASP A 206 3.96 -20.21 26.44
N ASP A 207 2.88 -19.66 25.85
CA ASP A 207 1.54 -20.27 25.85
C ASP A 207 0.71 -19.79 24.66
N HIS A 208 0.91 -20.40 23.48
CA HIS A 208 0.16 -20.06 22.25
C HIS A 208 -1.36 -20.25 22.42
N THR A 209 -1.80 -21.08 23.38
CA THR A 209 -3.22 -21.34 23.66
C THR A 209 -3.91 -20.20 24.41
N PHE A 210 -3.23 -19.06 24.65
CA PHE A 210 -3.88 -17.80 25.02
C PHE A 210 -5.02 -17.42 24.05
N MET A 211 -4.90 -17.79 22.76
CA MET A 211 -5.93 -17.69 21.73
C MET A 211 -7.30 -18.22 22.21
N CYS A 212 -7.37 -19.48 22.62
CA CYS A 212 -8.61 -20.07 23.14
C CYS A 212 -8.87 -19.71 24.62
N LYS A 213 -7.84 -19.46 25.43
CA LYS A 213 -7.98 -19.11 26.86
C LYS A 213 -8.49 -17.69 27.14
N VAL A 214 -8.27 -16.74 26.23
CA VAL A 214 -8.55 -15.30 26.43
C VAL A 214 -9.55 -14.77 25.41
N PHE A 215 -9.42 -15.19 24.14
CA PHE A 215 -10.28 -14.76 23.03
C PHE A 215 -11.38 -15.77 22.69
N GLY A 216 -11.23 -17.04 23.08
CA GLY A 216 -12.27 -18.06 22.94
C GLY A 216 -12.34 -18.71 21.57
N VAL A 217 -11.27 -18.59 20.79
CA VAL A 217 -11.07 -19.27 19.50
C VAL A 217 -11.26 -20.78 19.68
N ASP A 218 -12.03 -21.39 18.77
CA ASP A 218 -12.40 -22.82 18.74
C ASP A 218 -12.51 -23.21 17.25
N ALA A 219 -11.39 -23.11 16.55
CA ALA A 219 -11.37 -22.92 15.09
C ALA A 219 -11.59 -24.23 14.32
N ASN A 220 -11.06 -25.34 14.85
CA ASN A 220 -11.36 -26.69 14.35
C ASN A 220 -12.77 -27.17 14.78
N ARG A 221 -13.44 -26.42 15.66
CA ARG A 221 -14.75 -26.70 16.29
C ARG A 221 -14.81 -28.01 17.11
N ASP A 222 -13.69 -28.54 17.58
CA ASP A 222 -13.66 -29.78 18.38
C ASP A 222 -14.11 -29.56 19.85
N GLY A 223 -14.18 -28.30 20.30
CA GLY A 223 -14.59 -27.94 21.65
C GLY A 223 -13.46 -27.93 22.69
N ALA A 224 -12.22 -28.23 22.31
CA ALA A 224 -11.04 -28.18 23.14
C ALA A 224 -10.49 -26.75 23.27
N CYS A 225 -9.19 -26.63 23.53
CA CYS A 225 -8.42 -25.40 23.55
C CYS A 225 -6.95 -25.83 23.41
N SER A 226 -6.41 -25.64 22.20
CA SER A 226 -5.28 -26.41 21.66
C SER A 226 -4.36 -25.56 20.79
N LEU A 227 -3.35 -26.19 20.17
CA LEU A 227 -2.51 -25.55 19.15
C LEU A 227 -3.18 -25.48 17.77
N GLU A 228 -4.18 -26.32 17.50
CA GLU A 228 -4.99 -26.25 16.26
C GLU A 228 -5.84 -24.97 16.20
N ASP A 229 -6.11 -24.35 17.35
CA ASP A 229 -6.81 -23.05 17.46
C ASP A 229 -5.92 -21.83 17.12
N THR A 230 -4.65 -22.05 16.74
CA THR A 230 -3.69 -20.96 16.48
C THR A 230 -3.54 -20.60 14.99
N TYR A 231 -4.16 -21.37 14.09
CA TYR A 231 -4.19 -21.12 12.65
C TYR A 231 -5.55 -21.51 12.08
N PHE A 232 -6.14 -20.66 11.24
CA PHE A 232 -7.52 -20.84 10.76
C PHE A 232 -7.83 -19.95 9.56
N ALA A 233 -8.96 -20.22 8.90
CA ALA A 233 -9.44 -19.41 7.78
C ALA A 233 -10.97 -19.27 7.77
N PHE A 234 -11.44 -18.10 7.34
CA PHE A 234 -12.86 -17.78 7.17
C PHE A 234 -13.07 -16.92 5.92
N SER A 235 -14.30 -16.89 5.40
CA SER A 235 -14.66 -16.03 4.26
C SER A 235 -15.52 -14.83 4.70
N VAL A 236 -15.41 -13.73 3.96
CA VAL A 236 -16.18 -12.48 4.12
C VAL A 236 -16.67 -12.08 2.73
N GLY A 237 -17.93 -11.64 2.63
CA GLY A 237 -18.54 -11.25 1.36
C GLY A 237 -18.89 -12.43 0.45
N GLY A 238 -19.08 -13.63 1.02
CA GLY A 238 -19.34 -14.85 0.25
C GLY A 238 -18.08 -15.34 -0.46
N ASP A 239 -18.03 -15.13 -1.78
CA ASP A 239 -16.86 -15.40 -2.63
C ASP A 239 -15.91 -14.20 -2.77
N GLN A 240 -16.23 -13.05 -2.17
CA GLN A 240 -15.38 -11.84 -2.25
C GLN A 240 -13.96 -12.06 -1.71
N ALA A 241 -13.84 -12.56 -0.48
CA ALA A 241 -12.54 -12.69 0.19
C ALA A 241 -12.46 -13.86 1.18
N ARG A 242 -11.31 -14.53 1.22
CA ARG A 242 -10.92 -15.50 2.26
C ARG A 242 -9.73 -15.00 3.06
N PHE A 243 -9.88 -15.00 4.37
CA PHE A 243 -8.90 -14.55 5.34
C PHE A 243 -8.25 -15.75 6.03
N TYR A 244 -6.93 -15.72 6.14
CA TYR A 244 -6.09 -16.74 6.76
C TYR A 244 -5.33 -16.13 7.96
N THR A 245 -5.22 -16.88 9.06
CA THR A 245 -4.35 -16.57 10.20
C THR A 245 -3.36 -17.72 10.38
N LEU A 246 -2.05 -17.43 10.48
CA LEU A 246 -1.00 -18.44 10.64
C LEU A 246 -0.09 -18.17 11.85
N ASN A 247 0.29 -19.22 12.55
CA ASN A 247 1.21 -19.22 13.69
C ASN A 247 2.67 -19.36 13.21
N THR A 248 3.47 -18.31 13.41
CA THR A 248 4.91 -18.31 13.06
C THR A 248 5.83 -18.91 14.12
N GLU A 249 5.32 -19.17 15.32
CA GLU A 249 6.09 -19.72 16.44
C GLU A 249 6.29 -21.24 16.32
N PHE A 250 5.49 -21.91 15.48
CA PHE A 250 5.73 -23.29 15.06
C PHE A 250 7.06 -23.50 14.30
N ARG A 251 7.76 -22.43 13.88
CA ARG A 251 9.15 -22.53 13.39
C ARG A 251 10.12 -23.12 14.43
N ASN A 252 9.79 -23.02 15.72
CA ASN A 252 10.67 -23.40 16.82
C ASN A 252 10.76 -24.93 16.87
N SER A 253 11.96 -25.48 17.12
CA SER A 253 12.28 -26.90 16.87
C SER A 253 11.52 -27.96 17.69
N GLY A 254 10.59 -27.54 18.56
CA GLY A 254 9.62 -28.43 19.22
C GLY A 254 8.36 -28.71 18.40
N TYR A 255 8.05 -27.87 17.41
CA TYR A 255 6.73 -27.80 16.73
C TYR A 255 6.76 -28.21 15.25
N GLU A 256 7.73 -29.02 14.81
CA GLU A 256 7.85 -29.41 13.38
C GLU A 256 6.69 -30.31 12.90
N THR A 257 5.90 -30.89 13.81
CA THR A 257 4.68 -31.64 13.45
C THR A 257 3.55 -30.67 13.12
N GLU A 258 3.34 -29.71 14.01
CA GLU A 258 2.36 -28.64 13.97
C GLU A 258 2.62 -27.66 12.81
N TRP A 259 3.89 -27.33 12.55
CA TRP A 259 4.31 -26.57 11.36
C TRP A 259 3.88 -27.25 10.06
N ARG A 260 4.12 -28.57 9.95
CA ARG A 260 3.77 -29.36 8.77
C ARG A 260 2.25 -29.56 8.67
N GLU A 261 1.55 -29.68 9.78
CA GLU A 261 0.08 -29.82 9.81
C GLU A 261 -0.61 -28.51 9.41
N GLN A 262 -0.13 -27.36 9.89
CA GLN A 262 -0.49 -26.03 9.40
C GLN A 262 -0.19 -25.88 7.90
N MET A 263 0.99 -26.29 7.41
CA MET A 263 1.35 -26.22 5.98
C MET A 263 0.42 -27.08 5.11
N ASN A 264 0.17 -28.34 5.51
CA ASN A 264 -0.73 -29.25 4.81
C ASN A 264 -2.18 -28.72 4.78
N TRP A 265 -2.66 -28.19 5.91
CA TRP A 265 -3.96 -27.55 6.01
C TRP A 265 -4.06 -26.34 5.08
N LEU A 266 -3.08 -25.43 5.13
CA LEU A 266 -3.01 -24.23 4.32
C LEU A 266 -3.05 -24.55 2.82
N GLN A 267 -2.22 -25.51 2.36
CA GLN A 267 -2.23 -25.94 0.96
C GLN A 267 -3.54 -26.62 0.54
N SER A 268 -4.17 -27.40 1.43
CA SER A 268 -5.47 -28.02 1.16
C SER A 268 -6.59 -26.99 1.06
N ASP A 269 -6.63 -26.04 1.99
CA ASP A 269 -7.65 -24.97 2.04
C ASP A 269 -7.49 -24.02 0.86
N LEU A 270 -6.27 -23.56 0.56
CA LEU A 270 -5.96 -22.75 -0.62
C LEU A 270 -6.37 -23.45 -1.93
N ALA A 271 -6.27 -24.78 -1.99
CA ALA A 271 -6.69 -25.56 -3.15
C ALA A 271 -8.22 -25.72 -3.28
N SER A 272 -9.00 -25.75 -2.20
CA SER A 272 -10.46 -25.95 -2.26
C SER A 272 -11.30 -24.70 -1.98
N GLU A 273 -11.05 -24.01 -0.88
CA GLU A 273 -11.82 -22.83 -0.44
C GLU A 273 -11.14 -21.53 -0.87
N GLY A 274 -9.81 -21.50 -0.92
CA GLY A 274 -9.05 -20.39 -1.51
C GLY A 274 -9.27 -20.30 -3.02
N SER A 275 -9.45 -21.42 -3.72
CA SER A 275 -9.65 -21.42 -5.18
C SER A 275 -11.04 -20.97 -5.62
N SER A 276 -12.01 -20.83 -4.70
CA SER A 276 -13.38 -20.40 -4.98
C SER A 276 -13.67 -18.92 -4.69
N VAL A 277 -12.74 -18.17 -4.09
CA VAL A 277 -12.88 -16.73 -3.82
C VAL A 277 -12.11 -15.84 -4.80
N SER A 278 -12.46 -14.55 -4.90
CA SER A 278 -11.66 -13.55 -5.61
C SER A 278 -10.35 -13.26 -4.88
N TRP A 279 -10.44 -12.72 -3.66
CA TRP A 279 -9.29 -12.25 -2.87
C TRP A 279 -8.87 -13.24 -1.77
N ARG A 280 -7.57 -13.54 -1.66
CA ARG A 280 -6.96 -14.32 -0.58
C ARG A 280 -6.07 -13.41 0.25
N MET A 281 -6.36 -13.28 1.54
CA MET A 281 -5.62 -12.40 2.44
C MET A 281 -5.13 -13.16 3.65
N VAL A 282 -3.91 -12.90 4.11
CA VAL A 282 -3.31 -13.61 5.26
C VAL A 282 -2.72 -12.64 6.26
N GLN A 283 -2.88 -12.93 7.56
CA GLN A 283 -2.06 -12.35 8.63
C GLN A 283 -1.16 -13.42 9.24
N TYR A 284 0.08 -13.03 9.53
CA TYR A 284 1.01 -13.81 10.33
C TYR A 284 2.05 -12.90 10.96
N HIS A 285 2.58 -13.29 12.13
CA HIS A 285 3.37 -12.36 12.92
C HIS A 285 4.75 -12.06 12.31
N LYS A 286 5.61 -13.06 12.06
CA LYS A 286 6.98 -12.82 11.55
C LYS A 286 7.04 -12.69 10.02
N PRO A 287 7.59 -11.58 9.47
CA PRO A 287 7.68 -11.38 8.04
C PRO A 287 8.68 -12.34 7.39
N MET A 288 8.53 -12.62 6.09
CA MET A 288 9.51 -13.47 5.38
C MET A 288 10.90 -12.81 5.30
N PHE A 289 10.94 -11.48 5.05
CA PHE A 289 12.17 -10.71 4.84
C PHE A 289 12.19 -9.39 5.64
N PRO A 290 12.49 -9.42 6.95
CA PRO A 290 12.53 -8.24 7.81
C PRO A 290 13.32 -7.08 7.21
N ARG A 291 12.73 -5.87 7.18
CA ARG A 291 13.35 -4.65 6.61
C ARG A 291 14.19 -3.85 7.59
N THR A 292 14.61 -4.48 8.70
CA THR A 292 15.52 -3.90 9.71
C THR A 292 16.73 -4.80 10.00
N THR A 293 17.92 -4.23 10.10
CA THR A 293 19.18 -4.92 10.51
C THR A 293 19.09 -5.54 11.90
N SER A 294 18.16 -5.07 12.74
CA SER A 294 17.85 -5.62 14.07
C SER A 294 17.20 -7.02 14.05
N LYS A 295 16.92 -7.57 12.87
CA LYS A 295 16.30 -8.89 12.65
C LYS A 295 17.16 -9.72 11.66
N PRO A 296 16.97 -11.05 11.54
CA PRO A 296 17.54 -11.84 10.44
C PRO A 296 17.21 -11.22 9.07
N TYR A 297 18.03 -11.46 8.04
CA TYR A 297 17.73 -10.99 6.67
C TYR A 297 16.44 -11.62 6.11
N LYS A 298 16.27 -12.90 6.42
CA LYS A 298 15.20 -13.79 5.99
C LYS A 298 14.81 -14.70 7.16
N TYR A 299 13.53 -15.06 7.25
CA TYR A 299 13.07 -16.14 8.13
C TYR A 299 12.76 -17.39 7.29
N GLU A 300 13.73 -18.32 7.22
CA GLU A 300 13.68 -19.52 6.36
C GLU A 300 12.36 -20.27 6.40
N LYS A 301 11.86 -20.58 7.61
CA LYS A 301 10.59 -21.29 7.81
C LYS A 301 9.41 -20.54 7.17
N MET A 302 9.28 -19.24 7.41
CA MET A 302 8.17 -18.44 6.86
C MET A 302 8.28 -18.29 5.34
N TYR A 303 9.49 -18.33 4.77
CA TYR A 303 9.69 -18.40 3.31
C TYR A 303 9.23 -19.74 2.70
N GLU A 304 9.05 -20.82 3.47
CA GLU A 304 8.39 -22.05 2.96
C GLU A 304 6.94 -21.77 2.49
N TRP A 305 6.30 -20.67 2.91
CA TRP A 305 4.99 -20.25 2.41
C TRP A 305 5.04 -19.45 1.10
N ALA A 306 6.21 -18.96 0.66
CA ALA A 306 6.31 -18.10 -0.54
C ALA A 306 5.82 -18.82 -1.81
N ASP A 307 6.26 -20.06 -2.02
CA ASP A 307 5.86 -20.90 -3.15
C ASP A 307 4.34 -21.20 -3.18
N PRO A 308 3.70 -21.72 -2.11
CA PRO A 308 2.26 -21.92 -2.11
C PRO A 308 1.45 -20.61 -2.13
N PHE A 309 1.95 -19.52 -1.54
CA PHE A 309 1.29 -18.21 -1.67
C PHE A 309 1.22 -17.78 -3.13
N PHE A 310 2.31 -17.87 -3.89
CA PHE A 310 2.27 -17.55 -5.32
C PHE A 310 1.43 -18.56 -6.13
N ALA A 311 1.67 -19.86 -5.95
CA ALA A 311 0.99 -20.92 -6.71
C ALA A 311 -0.53 -20.97 -6.50
N TYR A 312 -1.02 -20.58 -5.31
CA TYR A 312 -2.44 -20.47 -4.98
C TYR A 312 -2.95 -19.03 -4.92
N LYS A 313 -2.19 -18.06 -5.47
CA LYS A 313 -2.66 -16.69 -5.71
C LYS A 313 -3.07 -15.92 -4.44
N MET A 314 -2.30 -16.08 -3.37
CA MET A 314 -2.37 -15.22 -2.18
C MET A 314 -2.17 -13.77 -2.62
N ASN A 315 -3.11 -12.90 -2.27
CA ASN A 315 -3.17 -11.55 -2.81
C ASN A 315 -2.46 -10.54 -1.89
N VAL A 316 -2.79 -10.54 -0.59
CA VAL A 316 -2.21 -9.60 0.38
C VAL A 316 -1.83 -10.30 1.68
N ALA A 317 -0.58 -10.13 2.11
CA ALA A 317 -0.05 -10.57 3.39
C ALA A 317 0.18 -9.38 4.34
N PHE A 318 -0.36 -9.46 5.55
CA PHE A 318 -0.19 -8.50 6.64
C PHE A 318 0.85 -9.05 7.63
N GLU A 319 2.02 -8.41 7.70
CA GLU A 319 3.16 -8.88 8.51
C GLU A 319 3.42 -7.96 9.73
N SER A 320 4.10 -8.48 10.75
CA SER A 320 4.35 -7.82 12.06
C SER A 320 5.85 -7.90 12.45
N ASP A 321 6.21 -7.98 13.73
CA ASP A 321 7.52 -8.33 14.30
C ASP A 321 8.71 -7.34 14.14
N SER A 322 8.88 -6.68 13.01
CA SER A 322 10.01 -5.75 12.81
C SER A 322 9.79 -4.37 13.44
N HIS A 323 8.55 -4.03 13.78
CA HIS A 323 8.11 -2.73 14.28
C HIS A 323 8.41 -1.57 13.29
N LEU A 324 7.98 -1.74 12.03
CA LEU A 324 8.09 -0.72 10.97
C LEU A 324 6.93 -0.83 9.97
N VAL A 325 6.85 0.08 9.00
CA VAL A 325 5.99 -0.08 7.82
C VAL A 325 6.82 -0.34 6.56
N LYS A 326 6.27 -1.18 5.68
CA LYS A 326 6.64 -1.29 4.27
C LYS A 326 5.39 -1.45 3.41
N TYR A 327 5.52 -1.18 2.12
CA TYR A 327 4.75 -1.82 1.07
C TYR A 327 5.73 -2.46 0.09
N THR A 328 5.49 -3.71 -0.33
CA THR A 328 6.17 -4.28 -1.51
C THR A 328 5.43 -3.90 -2.79
N TRP A 329 6.10 -4.00 -3.93
CA TRP A 329 5.41 -4.26 -5.20
C TRP A 329 4.76 -5.65 -5.16
N PRO A 330 3.91 -6.04 -6.14
CA PRO A 330 3.60 -7.45 -6.31
C PRO A 330 4.90 -8.23 -6.57
N VAL A 331 5.08 -9.35 -5.86
CA VAL A 331 6.30 -10.16 -5.97
C VAL A 331 6.01 -11.63 -6.23
N ILE A 332 7.01 -12.28 -6.82
CA ILE A 332 7.10 -13.73 -6.98
C ILE A 332 8.33 -14.27 -6.21
N PRO A 333 8.31 -15.52 -5.73
CA PRO A 333 9.47 -16.16 -5.12
C PRO A 333 10.60 -16.31 -6.14
N GLN A 334 11.83 -15.94 -5.78
CA GLN A 334 13.00 -16.11 -6.64
C GLN A 334 14.26 -16.36 -5.81
N ASN A 335 14.90 -17.52 -5.98
CA ASN A 335 16.27 -17.84 -5.53
C ASN A 335 16.72 -17.13 -4.23
N ASP A 336 16.15 -17.54 -3.09
CA ASP A 336 16.48 -17.00 -1.75
C ASP A 336 15.95 -15.58 -1.44
N GLY A 337 15.08 -15.04 -2.31
CA GLY A 337 14.53 -13.69 -2.25
C GLY A 337 13.15 -13.55 -2.91
N TYR A 338 12.81 -12.30 -3.24
CA TYR A 338 11.67 -11.95 -4.08
C TYR A 338 12.18 -11.29 -5.37
N ALA A 339 11.44 -11.49 -6.46
CA ALA A 339 11.50 -10.63 -7.63
C ALA A 339 10.21 -9.81 -7.73
N ARG A 340 10.33 -8.53 -8.11
CA ARG A 340 9.18 -7.71 -8.53
C ARG A 340 8.54 -8.31 -9.79
N ALA A 341 7.22 -8.27 -9.85
CA ALA A 341 6.43 -8.64 -11.03
C ALA A 341 5.22 -7.70 -11.17
N ASP A 342 4.57 -7.68 -12.33
CA ASP A 342 3.36 -6.86 -12.55
C ASP A 342 2.17 -7.40 -11.75
N ALA A 343 2.13 -8.72 -11.54
CA ALA A 343 1.15 -9.38 -10.69
C ALA A 343 1.81 -10.48 -9.83
N GLY A 344 1.41 -10.58 -8.56
CA GLY A 344 2.00 -11.50 -7.59
C GLY A 344 1.28 -11.47 -6.24
N THR A 345 2.01 -11.78 -5.17
CA THR A 345 1.57 -11.53 -3.78
C THR A 345 2.12 -10.20 -3.30
N LEU A 346 1.31 -9.43 -2.56
CA LEU A 346 1.68 -8.15 -1.95
C LEU A 346 1.93 -8.32 -0.44
N TYR A 347 2.98 -7.71 0.11
CA TYR A 347 3.31 -7.79 1.54
C TYR A 347 3.31 -6.39 2.16
N VAL A 348 2.51 -6.18 3.22
CA VAL A 348 2.22 -4.84 3.75
C VAL A 348 2.36 -4.74 5.27
N GLY A 349 3.14 -3.74 5.72
CA GLY A 349 3.52 -3.57 7.12
C GLY A 349 4.57 -4.57 7.60
N GLU A 350 5.26 -4.22 8.70
CA GLU A 350 5.94 -5.17 9.58
C GLU A 350 5.71 -4.71 11.04
N GLY A 351 4.43 -4.50 11.41
CA GLY A 351 4.03 -4.28 12.80
C GLY A 351 3.87 -2.83 13.23
N SER A 352 4.25 -2.53 14.49
CA SER A 352 4.35 -1.17 15.06
C SER A 352 3.04 -0.50 15.53
N TRP A 353 2.16 -1.23 16.23
CA TRP A 353 0.99 -0.63 16.92
C TRP A 353 1.39 0.05 18.26
N GLY A 354 2.44 -0.45 18.91
CA GLY A 354 2.87 -0.03 20.24
C GLY A 354 4.12 -0.73 20.78
N ALA A 355 4.82 -1.54 20.00
CA ALA A 355 6.20 -1.91 20.30
C ALA A 355 7.18 -0.80 19.84
N PRO A 356 8.44 -0.77 20.31
CA PRO A 356 9.39 0.29 19.95
C PRO A 356 9.78 0.23 18.46
N THR A 357 9.55 1.31 17.71
CA THR A 357 9.87 1.42 16.27
C THR A 357 11.33 1.09 15.97
N ARG A 358 11.62 0.45 14.82
CA ARG A 358 12.98 0.14 14.36
C ARG A 358 13.26 0.72 12.98
N SER A 359 14.52 1.09 12.71
CA SER A 359 14.97 1.63 11.43
C SER A 359 14.65 0.68 10.27
N ALA A 360 14.03 1.23 9.21
CA ALA A 360 13.75 0.53 7.95
C ALA A 360 14.96 0.62 7.00
N ASP A 361 16.08 0.04 7.44
CA ASP A 361 17.44 0.23 6.93
C ASP A 361 17.90 -0.86 5.93
N ARG A 362 16.97 -1.64 5.37
CA ARG A 362 17.24 -2.63 4.31
C ARG A 362 16.40 -2.38 3.08
N TYR A 363 16.98 -1.77 2.06
CA TYR A 363 16.31 -1.43 0.81
C TYR A 363 16.33 -2.60 -0.18
N SER A 364 15.37 -2.61 -1.11
CA SER A 364 15.26 -3.56 -2.22
C SER A 364 14.38 -2.96 -3.32
N ASP A 365 14.60 -3.36 -4.56
CA ASP A 365 13.84 -2.94 -5.76
C ASP A 365 12.36 -3.39 -5.74
N TRP A 366 12.06 -4.48 -5.04
CA TRP A 366 10.70 -4.97 -4.77
C TRP A 366 9.96 -4.23 -3.65
N ILE A 367 10.53 -3.17 -3.06
CA ILE A 367 9.84 -2.27 -2.12
C ILE A 367 9.25 -1.06 -2.87
N ILE A 368 8.02 -0.68 -2.53
CA ILE A 368 7.39 0.59 -2.96
C ILE A 368 7.92 1.75 -2.09
N ASP A 369 7.84 1.58 -0.77
CA ASP A 369 8.32 2.52 0.26
C ASP A 369 8.41 1.78 1.62
N GLN A 370 9.22 2.28 2.56
CA GLN A 370 9.33 1.76 3.94
C GLN A 370 9.78 2.84 4.94
N ASP A 371 9.22 2.83 6.16
CA ASP A 371 9.33 3.92 7.13
C ASP A 371 9.15 3.40 8.59
N SER A 372 9.53 4.19 9.60
CA SER A 372 9.63 3.80 11.01
C SER A 372 8.75 4.64 11.94
N PHE A 373 7.45 4.31 11.99
CA PHE A 373 6.49 5.00 12.86
C PHE A 373 5.42 4.05 13.43
N ALA A 374 4.60 4.54 14.36
CA ALA A 374 3.49 3.80 14.94
C ALA A 374 2.24 3.85 14.03
N GLN A 375 1.66 2.69 13.70
CA GLN A 375 0.77 2.55 12.54
C GLN A 375 -0.26 1.41 12.59
N MET A 376 -1.31 1.56 11.78
CA MET A 376 -2.11 0.44 11.28
C MET A 376 -2.42 0.60 9.79
N LYS A 377 -2.76 -0.51 9.13
CA LYS A 377 -3.34 -0.54 7.79
C LYS A 377 -4.84 -0.28 7.88
N ILE A 378 -5.35 0.57 7.00
CA ILE A 378 -6.80 0.65 6.70
C ILE A 378 -6.98 0.02 5.33
N VAL A 379 -7.85 -0.98 5.24
CA VAL A 379 -8.05 -1.77 4.01
C VAL A 379 -9.52 -1.78 3.67
N GLN A 380 -9.85 -1.59 2.39
CA GLN A 380 -11.23 -1.47 1.95
C GLN A 380 -11.47 -2.31 0.71
N PHE A 381 -12.54 -3.11 0.69
CA PHE A 381 -13.08 -3.63 -0.57
C PHE A 381 -13.98 -2.57 -1.18
N SER A 382 -13.76 -2.23 -2.44
CA SER A 382 -14.42 -1.15 -3.18
C SER A 382 -14.82 -1.68 -4.56
N GLY A 383 -15.98 -2.34 -4.61
CA GLY A 383 -16.34 -3.23 -5.71
C GLY A 383 -15.35 -4.38 -5.84
N GLU A 384 -14.74 -4.50 -7.02
CA GLU A 384 -13.73 -5.53 -7.32
C GLU A 384 -12.31 -5.15 -6.85
N LYS A 385 -12.03 -3.85 -6.64
CA LYS A 385 -10.73 -3.34 -6.17
C LYS A 385 -10.57 -3.46 -4.65
N VAL A 386 -9.32 -3.54 -4.19
CA VAL A 386 -8.96 -3.37 -2.78
C VAL A 386 -8.12 -2.11 -2.61
N LEU A 387 -8.52 -1.22 -1.69
CA LEU A 387 -7.79 0.01 -1.37
C LEU A 387 -7.00 -0.18 -0.06
N VAL A 388 -5.68 -0.03 -0.10
CA VAL A 388 -4.80 -0.15 1.08
C VAL A 388 -4.24 1.22 1.43
N ARG A 389 -4.42 1.66 2.68
CA ARG A 389 -3.82 2.87 3.27
C ARG A 389 -3.05 2.53 4.53
N THR A 390 -2.19 3.45 4.98
CA THR A 390 -1.55 3.38 6.30
C THR A 390 -1.84 4.66 7.07
N VAL A 391 -2.37 4.54 8.28
CA VAL A 391 -2.52 5.68 9.19
C VAL A 391 -1.41 5.69 10.23
N ARG A 392 -0.76 6.85 10.39
CA ARG A 392 0.20 7.18 11.45
C ARG A 392 -0.58 7.52 12.74
N PHE A 393 -0.13 7.00 13.88
CA PHE A 393 -0.81 7.23 15.18
C PHE A 393 -0.51 8.63 15.76
N SER A 394 0.53 9.30 15.28
CA SER A 394 0.76 10.72 15.52
C SER A 394 -0.34 11.56 14.86
N GLY A 395 -0.94 12.49 15.60
CA GLY A 395 -2.09 13.28 15.13
C GLY A 395 -3.47 12.71 15.49
N GLU A 396 -3.56 11.56 16.17
CA GLU A 396 -4.84 10.95 16.58
C GLU A 396 -5.82 11.93 17.26
N GLY A 397 -5.33 12.90 18.04
CA GLY A 397 -6.15 13.91 18.71
C GLY A 397 -6.91 14.85 17.76
N GLU A 398 -6.41 15.07 16.54
CA GLU A 398 -7.04 15.91 15.51
C GLU A 398 -8.08 15.14 14.68
N VAL A 399 -8.09 13.81 14.78
CA VAL A 399 -8.99 12.93 14.00
C VAL A 399 -10.41 13.00 14.56
N VAL A 400 -11.37 13.40 13.71
CA VAL A 400 -12.80 13.47 14.03
C VAL A 400 -13.45 12.11 13.85
N SER A 401 -14.01 11.53 14.91
CA SER A 401 -14.72 10.25 14.87
C SER A 401 -15.84 10.23 13.83
N LEU A 402 -15.93 9.18 13.01
CA LEU A 402 -17.16 8.93 12.25
C LEU A 402 -18.32 8.64 13.21
N SER A 403 -19.53 9.07 12.86
CA SER A 403 -20.75 8.62 13.51
C SER A 403 -21.17 7.23 13.00
N ARG A 404 -22.12 6.60 13.71
CA ARG A 404 -22.81 5.40 13.21
C ARG A 404 -23.46 5.65 11.85
N GLN A 405 -24.09 6.81 11.67
CA GLN A 405 -24.86 7.13 10.49
C GLN A 405 -23.99 7.30 9.25
N GLU A 406 -22.83 7.95 9.36
CA GLU A 406 -21.89 8.11 8.24
C GLU A 406 -21.37 6.75 7.76
N ARG A 407 -20.97 5.86 8.69
CA ARG A 407 -20.55 4.48 8.37
C ARG A 407 -21.70 3.59 7.87
N GLU A 408 -22.95 3.89 8.22
CA GLU A 408 -24.13 3.19 7.69
C GLU A 408 -24.56 3.71 6.30
N SER A 409 -24.27 4.98 5.97
CA SER A 409 -24.46 5.51 4.62
C SER A 409 -23.32 5.20 3.66
N ASP A 410 -22.10 5.01 4.18
CA ASP A 410 -20.89 4.80 3.39
C ASP A 410 -19.94 3.79 4.09
N PRO A 411 -19.85 2.54 3.57
CA PRO A 411 -18.91 1.53 4.07
C PRO A 411 -17.42 1.86 3.85
N LEU A 412 -17.11 2.86 3.02
CA LEU A 412 -15.78 3.31 2.63
C LEU A 412 -15.38 4.66 3.27
N ALA A 413 -16.30 5.35 3.94
CA ALA A 413 -16.02 6.62 4.63
C ALA A 413 -14.79 6.52 5.53
N LEU A 414 -14.01 7.60 5.60
CA LEU A 414 -12.85 7.73 6.49
C LEU A 414 -13.01 8.96 7.40
N PRO A 415 -12.55 8.91 8.66
CA PRO A 415 -12.46 10.07 9.54
C PRO A 415 -11.75 11.27 8.89
N GLN A 416 -12.26 12.48 9.13
CA GLN A 416 -11.51 13.69 8.78
C GLN A 416 -10.28 13.83 9.71
N GLY A 417 -9.14 14.22 9.14
CA GLY A 417 -7.92 14.52 9.89
C GLY A 417 -6.98 13.31 10.11
N LEU A 418 -7.21 12.16 9.48
CA LEU A 418 -6.25 11.05 9.51
C LEU A 418 -4.88 11.51 8.99
N ASN A 419 -3.84 11.25 9.77
CA ASN A 419 -2.45 11.37 9.32
C ASN A 419 -2.11 10.15 8.46
N LEU A 420 -2.41 10.21 7.17
CA LEU A 420 -2.08 9.13 6.24
C LEU A 420 -0.60 9.19 5.85
N TRP A 421 0.03 8.02 5.74
CA TRP A 421 1.35 7.91 5.13
C TRP A 421 1.20 7.92 3.61
N LYS A 422 2.02 8.73 2.95
CA LYS A 422 2.02 8.94 1.50
C LYS A 422 3.30 8.35 0.86
N PRO A 423 3.38 7.03 0.66
CA PRO A 423 4.43 6.40 -0.14
C PRO A 423 4.68 7.11 -1.48
N GLN A 424 5.95 7.31 -1.82
CA GLN A 424 6.36 8.16 -2.93
C GLN A 424 5.79 7.75 -4.30
N SER A 425 5.46 6.46 -4.49
CA SER A 425 5.06 5.88 -5.78
C SER A 425 3.61 5.39 -5.85
N VAL A 426 2.81 5.57 -4.79
CA VAL A 426 1.36 5.25 -4.78
C VAL A 426 0.50 6.27 -4.01
N GLY A 427 1.08 7.32 -3.42
CA GLY A 427 0.32 8.31 -2.67
C GLY A 427 -0.28 7.76 -1.36
N GLU A 428 -1.34 8.39 -0.85
CA GLU A 428 -1.98 8.01 0.42
C GLU A 428 -2.82 6.72 0.33
N VAL A 429 -3.09 6.23 -0.88
CA VAL A 429 -3.88 5.03 -1.14
C VAL A 429 -3.26 4.21 -2.26
N MET A 430 -2.89 2.98 -1.94
CA MET A 430 -2.47 1.97 -2.91
C MET A 430 -3.71 1.19 -3.36
N PRO A 431 -4.23 1.42 -4.58
CA PRO A 431 -5.33 0.63 -5.14
C PRO A 431 -4.77 -0.68 -5.71
N LEU A 432 -5.54 -1.75 -5.53
CA LEU A 432 -5.18 -3.09 -5.97
C LEU A 432 -6.29 -3.66 -6.84
N SER A 433 -5.90 -4.27 -7.95
CA SER A 433 -6.78 -5.07 -8.81
C SER A 433 -6.28 -6.52 -8.91
N LEU A 434 -7.05 -7.36 -9.61
CA LEU A 434 -6.67 -8.74 -9.92
C LEU A 434 -6.31 -8.84 -11.41
N SER A 435 -5.23 -9.54 -11.71
CA SER A 435 -4.90 -9.94 -13.08
C SER A 435 -5.93 -10.93 -13.63
N GLY A 436 -5.92 -11.18 -14.94
CA GLY A 436 -6.72 -12.26 -15.54
C GLY A 436 -6.43 -13.67 -15.00
N GLU A 437 -5.34 -13.84 -14.24
CA GLU A 437 -5.03 -15.06 -13.50
C GLU A 437 -5.50 -15.03 -12.03
N GLY A 438 -5.92 -13.89 -11.48
CA GLY A 438 -6.30 -13.72 -10.07
C GLY A 438 -5.15 -13.36 -9.12
N LEU A 439 -3.98 -12.99 -9.66
CA LEU A 439 -2.85 -12.45 -8.89
C LEU A 439 -3.02 -10.94 -8.67
N THR A 440 -2.48 -10.39 -7.59
CA THR A 440 -2.65 -8.97 -7.26
C THR A 440 -1.75 -8.09 -8.12
N ARG A 441 -2.35 -7.08 -8.75
CA ARG A 441 -1.69 -5.93 -9.35
C ARG A 441 -1.79 -4.73 -8.40
N VAL A 442 -0.83 -3.82 -8.46
CA VAL A 442 -0.96 -2.46 -7.91
C VAL A 442 -1.38 -1.56 -9.06
N ASP A 443 -2.52 -0.90 -8.93
CA ASP A 443 -2.98 0.09 -9.91
C ASP A 443 -2.25 1.40 -9.60
N THR A 444 -1.29 1.80 -10.43
CA THR A 444 -0.54 3.05 -10.22
C THR A 444 -1.28 4.30 -10.71
N ASP A 445 -2.45 4.14 -11.31
CA ASP A 445 -3.35 5.21 -11.77
C ASP A 445 -4.83 4.90 -11.45
N ASP A 446 -5.66 5.95 -11.50
CA ASP A 446 -7.12 5.98 -11.37
C ASP A 446 -7.81 5.61 -10.03
N GLY A 447 -8.02 6.67 -9.24
CA GLY A 447 -9.20 6.92 -8.39
C GLY A 447 -9.75 8.33 -8.68
N PRO A 448 -11.07 8.60 -8.59
CA PRO A 448 -11.71 9.65 -9.39
C PRO A 448 -11.40 11.12 -9.02
N ASP A 449 -11.23 11.91 -10.08
CA ASP A 449 -11.46 13.36 -10.18
C ASP A 449 -10.62 14.28 -9.27
N THR A 450 -9.28 14.19 -9.38
CA THR A 450 -8.37 15.23 -8.84
C THR A 450 -7.25 15.68 -9.78
N GLY A 451 -7.21 15.27 -11.05
CA GLY A 451 -6.15 15.64 -12.02
C GLY A 451 -4.90 14.76 -11.93
N ASP A 452 -4.12 14.72 -13.01
CA ASP A 452 -3.10 13.70 -13.28
C ASP A 452 -1.85 13.90 -12.39
N ILE A 453 -1.24 12.84 -11.89
CA ILE A 453 -0.02 12.89 -11.05
C ILE A 453 1.06 11.94 -11.58
N SER A 454 2.00 12.47 -12.37
CA SER A 454 3.17 11.71 -12.82
C SER A 454 4.24 11.68 -11.72
N THR A 455 4.77 10.49 -11.42
CA THR A 455 5.89 10.31 -10.47
C THR A 455 7.17 9.97 -11.22
N LEU A 456 8.10 10.93 -11.29
CA LEU A 456 9.39 10.75 -11.95
C LEU A 456 10.45 10.27 -10.95
N ALA A 457 11.09 9.14 -11.22
CA ALA A 457 12.27 8.70 -10.48
C ALA A 457 13.49 9.55 -10.85
N VAL A 458 14.36 9.83 -9.88
CA VAL A 458 15.63 10.54 -10.13
C VAL A 458 16.46 9.78 -11.18
N ALA A 459 16.90 10.50 -12.21
CA ALA A 459 17.70 9.97 -13.31
C ALA A 459 19.20 10.14 -13.05
N GLN A 460 19.58 11.19 -12.30
CA GLN A 460 20.94 11.42 -11.84
C GLN A 460 20.96 11.99 -10.43
N ASP A 461 21.79 11.44 -9.54
CA ASP A 461 22.14 12.07 -8.26
C ASP A 461 23.61 11.95 -7.90
N VAL A 462 24.09 12.93 -7.13
CA VAL A 462 25.49 13.05 -6.71
C VAL A 462 25.61 14.00 -5.52
N THR A 463 26.59 13.76 -4.65
CA THR A 463 27.07 14.73 -3.67
C THR A 463 28.37 15.35 -4.13
N VAL A 464 28.47 16.68 -4.10
CA VAL A 464 29.73 17.40 -4.26
C VAL A 464 30.01 18.29 -3.06
N GLY A 465 31.26 18.68 -2.84
CA GLY A 465 31.62 19.52 -1.71
C GLY A 465 32.78 20.47 -1.95
N SER A 466 32.75 21.62 -1.27
CA SER A 466 33.65 22.78 -1.52
C SER A 466 35.14 22.51 -1.30
N GLY A 467 35.50 21.47 -0.56
CA GLY A 467 36.86 20.95 -0.43
C GLY A 467 37.31 19.98 -1.55
N GLY A 468 36.49 19.78 -2.59
CA GLY A 468 36.71 18.78 -3.64
C GLY A 468 36.23 17.37 -3.26
N PHE A 469 35.19 17.26 -2.44
CA PHE A 469 34.51 15.97 -2.18
C PHE A 469 33.57 15.64 -3.34
N TYR A 470 33.43 14.35 -3.61
CA TYR A 470 32.54 13.76 -4.59
C TYR A 470 32.03 12.43 -4.04
N SER A 471 30.73 12.16 -4.13
CA SER A 471 30.15 10.84 -3.87
C SER A 471 28.98 10.55 -4.80
N ASN A 472 29.03 9.38 -5.43
CA ASN A 472 27.91 8.70 -6.07
C ASN A 472 28.00 7.25 -5.61
N GLY A 473 26.98 6.81 -4.87
CA GLY A 473 26.90 5.56 -4.12
C GLY A 473 25.59 5.55 -3.33
N ASP A 474 25.37 4.54 -2.48
CA ASP A 474 24.06 4.19 -1.89
C ASP A 474 23.33 5.31 -1.10
N GLU A 475 24.03 6.39 -0.73
CA GLU A 475 23.51 7.57 -0.02
C GLU A 475 24.02 8.89 -0.66
N VAL A 476 23.16 9.92 -0.63
CA VAL A 476 23.44 11.31 -1.03
C VAL A 476 23.39 12.20 0.22
N TYR A 477 24.32 13.15 0.33
CA TYR A 477 24.54 13.96 1.53
C TYR A 477 24.40 15.46 1.23
N ALA A 478 23.88 16.22 2.20
CA ALA A 478 24.01 17.69 2.22
C ALA A 478 24.34 18.15 3.65
N ASP A 479 25.33 19.03 3.81
CA ASP A 479 25.74 19.56 5.12
C ASP A 479 26.38 20.96 5.01
N GLY A 480 26.18 21.79 6.02
CA GLY A 480 26.83 23.09 6.16
C GLY A 480 28.18 22.97 6.87
N SER A 481 29.00 24.02 6.78
CA SER A 481 30.42 23.85 7.10
C SER A 481 30.75 23.78 8.60
N ASP A 482 31.01 22.56 9.07
CA ASP A 482 31.51 22.26 10.43
C ASP A 482 33.04 22.42 10.55
N SER A 483 33.77 22.09 9.48
CA SER A 483 35.21 21.82 9.48
C SER A 483 35.99 22.53 8.34
N GLY A 484 35.30 23.32 7.52
CA GLY A 484 35.86 24.04 6.37
C GLY A 484 35.47 23.48 5.00
N GLN A 485 34.65 22.42 4.98
CA GLN A 485 33.98 21.88 3.79
C GLN A 485 32.45 22.05 3.94
N GLU A 486 31.74 22.30 2.84
CA GLU A 486 30.27 22.28 2.71
C GLU A 486 29.93 21.18 1.72
N LEU A 487 28.82 20.46 1.91
CA LEU A 487 28.34 19.41 1.00
C LEU A 487 26.97 19.79 0.43
N ARG A 488 26.78 19.57 -0.87
CA ARG A 488 25.52 19.78 -1.59
C ARG A 488 25.15 18.53 -2.36
N ALA A 489 23.87 18.15 -2.26
CA ALA A 489 23.28 17.10 -3.08
C ALA A 489 22.70 17.73 -4.35
N MET A 490 22.97 17.12 -5.52
CA MET A 490 22.42 17.52 -6.81
C MET A 490 21.55 16.39 -7.34
N LEU A 491 20.33 16.71 -7.78
CA LEU A 491 19.30 15.74 -8.21
C LEU A 491 18.70 16.18 -9.55
N ALA A 492 18.63 15.30 -10.55
CA ALA A 492 17.99 15.59 -11.85
C ALA A 492 17.11 14.43 -12.34
N TRP A 493 16.06 14.77 -13.10
CA TRP A 493 15.03 13.85 -13.59
C TRP A 493 14.96 13.84 -15.11
N ASP A 494 14.58 12.70 -15.69
CA ASP A 494 14.10 12.68 -17.07
C ASP A 494 12.63 13.09 -17.11
N MET A 495 12.31 14.06 -17.97
CA MET A 495 10.95 14.59 -18.14
C MET A 495 10.13 13.81 -19.19
N ASN A 496 10.70 12.80 -19.86
CA ASN A 496 10.00 11.98 -20.85
C ASN A 496 8.74 11.25 -20.30
N GLY A 497 8.59 11.13 -18.99
CA GLY A 497 7.39 10.61 -18.32
C GLY A 497 6.24 11.62 -18.13
N LEU A 498 6.32 12.79 -18.76
CA LEU A 498 5.27 13.80 -18.81
C LEU A 498 4.88 14.13 -20.27
N PRO A 499 3.59 14.40 -20.56
CA PRO A 499 3.20 15.03 -21.81
C PRO A 499 3.89 16.39 -21.98
N SER A 500 4.38 16.71 -23.18
CA SER A 500 5.05 17.99 -23.48
C SER A 500 4.11 19.20 -23.45
N ASP A 501 2.80 18.96 -23.44
CA ASP A 501 1.70 19.92 -23.33
C ASP A 501 1.04 19.91 -21.93
N ALA A 502 1.65 19.25 -20.94
CA ALA A 502 1.12 19.19 -19.57
C ALA A 502 1.20 20.55 -18.86
N GLU A 503 0.07 21.06 -18.37
CA GLU A 503 0.03 22.25 -17.51
C GLU A 503 0.29 21.84 -16.05
N VAL A 504 1.43 22.23 -15.50
CA VAL A 504 1.91 21.83 -14.18
C VAL A 504 1.21 22.66 -13.10
N GLU A 505 0.27 22.04 -12.38
CA GLU A 505 -0.40 22.63 -11.22
C GLU A 505 0.52 22.72 -10.00
N SER A 506 1.32 21.68 -9.73
CA SER A 506 2.25 21.66 -8.60
C SER A 506 3.36 20.62 -8.77
N ALA A 507 4.45 20.81 -8.04
CA ALA A 507 5.57 19.86 -7.97
C ALA A 507 5.96 19.61 -6.50
N GLU A 508 6.30 18.37 -6.17
CA GLU A 508 6.69 17.92 -4.83
C GLU A 508 7.94 17.03 -4.93
N LEU A 509 8.96 17.33 -4.13
CA LEU A 509 10.18 16.51 -4.03
C LEU A 509 10.03 15.53 -2.87
N ALA A 510 10.12 14.24 -3.15
CA ALA A 510 10.13 13.19 -2.14
C ALA A 510 11.53 12.59 -1.96
N LEU A 511 11.95 12.45 -0.70
CA LEU A 511 13.27 11.98 -0.27
C LEU A 511 13.13 10.86 0.76
N GLN A 512 14.04 9.90 0.77
CA GLN A 512 14.08 8.82 1.77
C GLN A 512 15.22 9.08 2.77
N ILE A 513 14.92 9.76 3.88
CA ILE A 513 15.91 10.22 4.87
C ILE A 513 16.46 9.04 5.69
N VAL A 514 17.78 8.90 5.77
CA VAL A 514 18.47 7.91 6.63
C VAL A 514 19.23 8.53 7.80
N ASN A 515 19.70 9.77 7.66
CA ASN A 515 20.27 10.55 8.76
C ASN A 515 19.53 11.88 8.91
N THR A 516 19.19 12.22 10.17
CA THR A 516 18.30 13.34 10.48
C THR A 516 19.04 14.59 10.89
N SER A 517 18.66 15.73 10.33
CA SER A 517 19.15 17.02 10.79
C SER A 517 18.20 17.72 11.76
N SER A 518 18.80 18.47 12.67
CA SER A 518 18.15 19.40 13.58
C SER A 518 17.98 20.81 12.99
N GLY A 519 18.45 21.04 11.75
CA GLY A 519 18.37 22.31 11.05
C GLY A 519 17.69 22.23 9.69
N ALA A 520 17.42 23.39 9.10
CA ALA A 520 16.71 23.51 7.83
C ALA A 520 17.62 23.33 6.61
N TYR A 521 17.03 22.83 5.54
CA TYR A 521 17.64 22.63 4.23
C TYR A 521 16.78 23.27 3.15
N GLY A 522 17.41 24.08 2.29
CA GLY A 522 16.77 24.69 1.14
C GLY A 522 16.92 23.82 -0.09
N ILE A 523 15.86 23.78 -0.91
CA ILE A 523 15.87 23.21 -2.27
C ILE A 523 16.02 24.39 -3.24
N TYR A 524 16.97 24.32 -4.16
CA TYR A 524 17.33 25.38 -5.10
C TYR A 524 17.33 24.85 -6.54
N ALA A 525 17.08 25.71 -7.52
CA ALA A 525 17.33 25.37 -8.92
C ALA A 525 18.83 25.18 -9.18
N GLY A 526 19.21 24.15 -9.93
CA GLY A 526 20.53 24.10 -10.57
C GLY A 526 20.67 25.21 -11.62
N VAL A 527 21.89 25.73 -11.82
CA VAL A 527 22.17 26.82 -12.78
C VAL A 527 23.17 26.45 -13.88
N GLU A 528 23.91 25.35 -13.71
CA GLU A 528 24.88 24.83 -14.68
C GLU A 528 24.53 23.41 -15.13
N THR A 529 25.05 23.00 -16.29
CA THR A 529 24.84 21.64 -16.80
C THR A 529 25.85 20.68 -16.19
N TRP A 530 25.35 19.60 -15.59
CA TRP A 530 26.17 18.56 -14.96
C TRP A 530 25.72 17.16 -15.40
N SER A 531 26.52 16.17 -15.03
CA SER A 531 26.16 14.75 -15.00
C SER A 531 26.98 14.12 -13.87
N GLU A 532 26.54 12.98 -13.34
CA GLU A 532 27.24 12.31 -12.22
C GLU A 532 28.75 12.19 -12.48
N GLY A 533 29.15 11.67 -13.65
CA GLY A 533 30.55 11.47 -14.01
C GLY A 533 31.41 12.73 -14.22
N ASN A 534 30.86 13.94 -14.08
CA ASN A 534 31.63 15.19 -14.18
C ASN A 534 31.18 16.32 -13.22
N ALA A 535 30.32 16.05 -12.24
CA ALA A 535 29.87 17.05 -11.28
C ALA A 535 31.00 17.49 -10.35
N ASP A 536 31.09 18.81 -10.11
CA ASP A 536 32.01 19.42 -9.15
C ASP A 536 31.31 20.56 -8.38
N TRP A 537 32.06 21.27 -7.55
CA TRP A 537 31.51 22.34 -6.72
C TRP A 537 31.01 23.56 -7.53
N ASP A 538 31.65 23.89 -8.65
CA ASP A 538 31.26 25.04 -9.47
C ASP A 538 29.94 24.74 -10.21
N ALA A 539 29.66 23.47 -10.52
CA ALA A 539 28.37 23.02 -11.04
C ALA A 539 27.22 23.07 -9.99
N ALA A 540 27.53 23.10 -8.69
CA ALA A 540 26.55 23.11 -7.60
C ALA A 540 26.19 24.50 -7.08
N ASP A 541 26.28 25.53 -7.92
CA ASP A 541 25.92 26.90 -7.55
C ASP A 541 24.40 27.08 -7.42
N LEU A 542 23.96 27.83 -6.40
CA LEU A 542 22.54 27.86 -5.99
C LEU A 542 21.73 28.91 -6.77
N GLY A 543 20.74 28.46 -7.54
CA GLY A 543 19.77 29.30 -8.24
C GLY A 543 18.63 29.80 -7.35
N THR A 544 17.44 29.92 -7.94
CA THR A 544 16.21 30.32 -7.20
C THR A 544 15.84 29.27 -6.16
N LYS A 545 15.51 29.67 -4.93
CA LYS A 545 15.00 28.77 -3.88
C LYS A 545 13.58 28.30 -4.20
N LEU A 546 13.43 26.98 -4.34
CA LEU A 546 12.21 26.27 -4.73
C LEU A 546 11.45 25.70 -3.54
N GLY A 547 12.11 25.46 -2.40
CA GLY A 547 11.50 24.87 -1.22
C GLY A 547 12.41 24.92 0.01
N GLU A 548 11.89 24.45 1.15
CA GLU A 548 12.62 24.33 2.41
C GLU A 548 11.99 23.22 3.26
N PHE A 549 12.82 22.45 3.97
CA PHE A 549 12.38 21.40 4.88
C PHE A 549 13.31 21.28 6.09
N THR A 550 12.91 20.51 7.10
CA THR A 550 13.75 20.13 8.25
C THR A 550 13.61 18.61 8.43
N PRO A 551 14.66 17.81 8.14
CA PRO A 551 14.59 16.35 8.15
C PRO A 551 14.72 15.79 9.57
N SER A 552 13.70 16.05 10.40
CA SER A 552 13.68 15.70 11.83
C SER A 552 13.35 14.23 12.14
N SER A 553 13.09 13.41 11.11
CA SER A 553 12.79 11.98 11.21
C SER A 553 13.35 11.26 9.99
N THR A 554 13.79 10.01 10.17
CA THR A 554 14.11 9.11 9.06
C THR A 554 12.83 8.68 8.32
N GLY A 555 13.00 8.09 7.15
CA GLY A 555 11.91 7.65 6.28
C GLY A 555 11.48 8.68 5.24
N SER A 556 10.29 8.47 4.68
CA SER A 556 9.81 9.16 3.49
C SER A 556 9.32 10.57 3.82
N VAL A 557 9.99 11.58 3.28
CA VAL A 557 9.74 13.02 3.47
C VAL A 557 9.40 13.66 2.12
N SER A 558 8.17 14.17 2.02
CA SER A 558 7.68 14.97 0.89
C SER A 558 7.81 16.46 1.17
N VAL A 559 8.31 17.23 0.19
CA VAL A 559 8.50 18.68 0.26
C VAL A 559 7.83 19.33 -0.94
N GLN A 560 6.70 19.99 -0.70
CA GLN A 560 6.00 20.78 -1.72
C GLN A 560 6.90 21.92 -2.21
N MET A 561 7.15 21.99 -3.52
CA MET A 561 7.84 23.14 -4.11
C MET A 561 6.91 24.36 -4.17
N ASN A 562 7.51 25.54 -4.05
CA ASN A 562 6.83 26.83 -4.21
C ASN A 562 6.55 27.15 -5.69
N GLU A 563 5.91 28.30 -5.94
CA GLU A 563 5.55 28.76 -7.29
C GLU A 563 6.76 28.86 -8.25
N ALA A 564 7.97 29.16 -7.77
CA ALA A 564 9.17 29.15 -8.61
C ALA A 564 9.60 27.74 -9.00
N GLY A 565 9.36 26.73 -8.15
CA GLY A 565 9.55 25.31 -8.49
C GLY A 565 8.49 24.80 -9.47
N ARG A 566 7.22 25.16 -9.29
CA ARG A 566 6.16 24.88 -10.26
C ARG A 566 6.49 25.46 -11.63
N ILE A 567 6.89 26.73 -11.69
CA ILE A 567 7.34 27.42 -12.92
C ILE A 567 8.59 26.74 -13.52
N LEU A 568 9.56 26.34 -12.69
CA LEU A 568 10.77 25.66 -13.17
C LEU A 568 10.43 24.32 -13.85
N VAL A 569 9.62 23.48 -13.21
CA VAL A 569 9.19 22.18 -13.74
C VAL A 569 8.33 22.35 -15.00
N GLN A 570 7.44 23.35 -15.05
CA GLN A 570 6.72 23.71 -16.29
C GLN A 570 7.69 24.02 -17.44
N GLY A 571 8.73 24.81 -17.17
CA GLY A 571 9.74 25.16 -18.19
C GLY A 571 10.63 24.00 -18.63
N TRP A 572 10.76 22.94 -17.81
CA TRP A 572 11.41 21.69 -18.21
C TRP A 572 10.49 20.82 -19.09
N VAL A 573 9.17 20.89 -18.89
CA VAL A 573 8.15 20.21 -19.71
C VAL A 573 8.00 20.87 -21.08
N ASP A 574 7.81 22.20 -21.12
CA ASP A 574 7.60 22.96 -22.37
C ASP A 574 8.92 23.33 -23.10
N GLY A 575 10.07 23.05 -22.47
CA GLY A 575 11.41 23.30 -23.01
C GLY A 575 11.86 24.77 -22.98
N SER A 576 11.10 25.68 -22.37
CA SER A 576 11.47 27.09 -22.22
C SER A 576 12.61 27.32 -21.21
N MET A 577 12.89 26.35 -20.34
CA MET A 577 14.02 26.36 -19.41
C MET A 577 14.80 25.04 -19.46
N ALA A 578 16.13 25.15 -19.39
CA ALA A 578 17.00 23.98 -19.36
C ALA A 578 16.86 23.21 -18.04
N ASN A 579 16.82 21.88 -18.13
CA ASN A 579 16.83 21.00 -16.96
C ASN A 579 18.27 20.86 -16.43
N HIS A 580 18.52 21.56 -15.32
CA HIS A 580 19.75 21.46 -14.53
C HIS A 580 19.50 20.77 -13.18
N GLY A 581 18.31 20.20 -12.99
CA GLY A 581 17.88 19.60 -11.74
C GLY A 581 17.68 20.60 -10.59
N VAL A 582 17.69 20.07 -9.37
CA VAL A 582 17.68 20.85 -8.13
C VAL A 582 18.90 20.52 -7.26
N ILE A 583 19.24 21.44 -6.37
CA ILE A 583 20.34 21.32 -5.41
C ILE A 583 19.77 21.46 -4.00
N ILE A 584 20.14 20.56 -3.10
CA ILE A 584 19.81 20.64 -1.67
C ILE A 584 21.04 21.15 -0.91
N SER A 585 20.84 22.21 -0.11
CA SER A 585 21.91 22.87 0.64
C SER A 585 21.44 23.27 2.04
N SER A 586 22.37 23.26 3.00
CA SER A 586 22.13 23.64 4.40
C SER A 586 21.82 25.14 4.55
N GLU A 587 20.79 25.48 5.32
CA GLU A 587 20.46 26.86 5.71
C GLU A 587 21.30 27.34 6.92
N GLY A 588 22.58 26.94 6.96
CA GLY A 588 23.52 27.29 8.04
C GLY A 588 23.52 26.34 9.25
N THR A 589 23.00 25.12 9.10
CA THR A 589 23.21 24.02 10.06
C THR A 589 24.51 23.26 9.77
N THR A 590 25.20 22.80 10.81
CA THR A 590 26.44 21.99 10.75
C THR A 590 26.16 20.57 11.23
N ASN A 591 25.12 19.97 10.65
CA ASN A 591 24.60 18.66 11.00
C ASN A 591 23.89 18.15 9.74
N GLY A 592 24.53 17.21 9.05
CA GLY A 592 24.10 16.73 7.74
C GLY A 592 22.68 16.19 7.68
N VAL A 593 22.16 16.11 6.46
CA VAL A 593 21.08 15.21 6.09
C VAL A 593 21.60 14.25 5.04
N ASP A 594 21.36 12.97 5.29
CA ASP A 594 21.77 11.88 4.41
C ASP A 594 20.49 11.15 3.98
N PHE A 595 20.34 10.86 2.68
CA PHE A 595 19.16 10.22 2.10
C PHE A 595 19.54 9.23 1.00
N ILE A 596 18.68 8.25 0.73
CA ILE A 596 18.97 7.19 -0.24
C ILE A 596 19.10 7.75 -1.67
N SER A 597 20.09 7.26 -2.39
CA SER A 597 20.36 7.57 -3.80
C SER A 597 19.61 6.65 -4.77
N ARG A 598 19.70 6.97 -6.06
CA ARG A 598 19.34 6.09 -7.17
C ARG A 598 20.01 4.70 -7.04
N GLU A 599 21.30 4.66 -6.69
CA GLU A 599 22.10 3.46 -6.42
C GLU A 599 21.58 2.64 -5.23
N GLY A 600 21.15 3.28 -4.14
CA GLY A 600 20.59 2.63 -2.95
C GLY A 600 19.15 2.09 -3.14
N GLY A 601 18.55 2.27 -4.31
CA GLY A 601 17.29 1.63 -4.72
C GLY A 601 16.00 2.28 -4.20
N GLN A 602 16.08 3.40 -3.47
CA GLN A 602 14.94 4.26 -3.10
C GLN A 602 15.31 5.74 -3.25
N GLY A 603 15.95 6.08 -4.38
CA GLY A 603 16.35 7.43 -4.73
C GLY A 603 15.18 8.42 -4.82
N ALA A 604 15.53 9.71 -4.81
CA ALA A 604 14.58 10.82 -4.81
C ALA A 604 13.53 10.72 -5.95
N LYS A 605 12.31 11.20 -5.70
CA LYS A 605 11.22 11.20 -6.69
C LYS A 605 10.60 12.59 -6.80
N LEU A 606 10.31 13.02 -8.03
CA LEU A 606 9.62 14.27 -8.32
C LEU A 606 8.17 13.94 -8.72
N LEU A 607 7.24 14.28 -7.83
CA LEU A 607 5.81 14.10 -8.08
C LEU A 607 5.29 15.40 -8.71
N VAL A 608 4.77 15.29 -9.93
CA VAL A 608 4.26 16.42 -10.71
C VAL A 608 2.77 16.25 -10.91
N LYS A 609 1.98 17.18 -10.36
CA LYS A 609 0.53 17.25 -10.62
C LYS A 609 0.28 18.14 -11.81
N HIS A 610 -0.46 17.66 -12.79
CA HIS A 610 -0.69 18.35 -14.06
C HIS A 610 -2.09 18.09 -14.64
N GLN A 611 -2.38 18.76 -15.74
CA GLN A 611 -3.49 18.44 -16.64
C GLN A 611 -2.95 18.28 -18.05
N SER A 612 -3.49 17.31 -18.79
CA SER A 612 -3.30 17.21 -20.24
C SER A 612 -3.86 18.45 -20.95
N GLY A 613 -3.11 18.98 -21.92
CA GLY A 613 -3.25 20.37 -22.39
C GLY A 613 -4.60 20.73 -23.02
N ASP A 614 -5.13 21.91 -22.67
CA ASP A 614 -6.36 22.44 -23.27
C ASP A 614 -6.17 22.69 -24.79
N PRO A 615 -6.99 22.08 -25.67
CA PRO A 615 -6.94 22.31 -27.11
C PRO A 615 -7.24 23.76 -27.53
N SER A 616 -7.64 24.66 -26.62
CA SER A 616 -7.71 26.10 -26.88
C SER A 616 -6.34 26.76 -27.16
N SER A 617 -5.24 26.09 -26.82
CA SER A 617 -3.86 26.53 -27.07
C SER A 617 -3.46 26.58 -28.56
N GLY A 618 -4.15 25.82 -29.42
CA GLY A 618 -3.74 25.59 -30.82
C GLY A 618 -2.66 24.50 -30.97
N GLN A 619 -2.29 23.83 -29.88
CA GLN A 619 -1.45 22.63 -29.86
C GLN A 619 -2.19 21.51 -29.11
N GLY A 620 -1.68 20.28 -29.20
CA GLY A 620 -2.15 19.16 -28.39
C GLY A 620 -1.40 17.86 -28.67
N SER A 621 -1.54 16.92 -27.76
CA SER A 621 -0.99 15.57 -27.84
C SER A 621 -2.10 14.51 -27.86
N GLN A 622 -1.83 13.37 -28.48
CA GLN A 622 -2.63 12.15 -28.34
C GLN A 622 -1.70 10.97 -28.09
N SER A 623 -1.97 10.18 -27.04
CA SER A 623 -1.20 8.98 -26.68
C SER A 623 -2.01 7.72 -27.01
N LEU A 624 -1.92 7.29 -28.26
CA LEU A 624 -2.69 6.18 -28.81
C LEU A 624 -2.12 4.85 -28.32
N ALA A 625 -2.93 3.95 -27.77
CA ALA A 625 -2.54 2.55 -27.52
C ALA A 625 -2.67 1.71 -28.80
N ALA A 626 -1.86 0.66 -28.96
CA ALA A 626 -1.91 -0.19 -30.15
C ALA A 626 -3.25 -0.94 -30.26
N ASP A 627 -3.97 -0.79 -31.38
CA ASP A 627 -5.21 -1.53 -31.67
C ASP A 627 -4.93 -2.92 -32.24
N LYS A 628 -3.71 -3.16 -32.76
CA LYS A 628 -3.21 -4.48 -33.14
C LYS A 628 -1.73 -4.62 -32.81
N ASP A 629 -1.30 -5.81 -32.40
CA ASP A 629 0.11 -6.20 -32.48
C ASP A 629 0.32 -7.72 -32.65
N VAL A 630 1.48 -8.09 -33.21
CA VAL A 630 1.83 -9.49 -33.42
C VAL A 630 3.34 -9.68 -33.62
N THR A 631 3.91 -10.64 -32.90
CA THR A 631 5.22 -11.22 -33.18
C THR A 631 5.12 -12.25 -34.28
N LEU A 632 6.01 -12.17 -35.26
CA LEU A 632 6.10 -13.07 -36.39
C LEU A 632 7.53 -13.58 -36.55
N GLY A 633 7.67 -14.87 -36.84
CA GLY A 633 8.95 -15.54 -37.02
C GLY A 633 9.16 -16.11 -38.41
N SER A 634 10.40 -16.13 -38.88
CA SER A 634 10.79 -16.52 -40.24
C SER A 634 10.65 -18.02 -40.57
N GLN A 635 10.23 -18.85 -39.60
CA GLN A 635 9.90 -20.27 -39.76
C GLN A 635 8.41 -20.56 -39.48
N GLY A 636 7.61 -19.52 -39.21
CA GLY A 636 6.16 -19.61 -39.06
C GLY A 636 5.64 -19.45 -37.62
N ARG A 637 6.46 -19.01 -36.67
CA ARG A 637 5.99 -18.62 -35.33
C ARG A 637 5.09 -17.38 -35.41
N ARG A 638 4.00 -17.37 -34.64
CA ARG A 638 3.12 -16.22 -34.42
C ARG A 638 2.79 -16.12 -32.93
N ASN A 639 2.83 -14.92 -32.35
CA ASN A 639 2.45 -14.68 -30.95
C ASN A 639 1.83 -13.28 -30.76
N ASN A 640 0.68 -13.21 -30.08
CA ASN A 640 -0.02 -12.00 -29.65
C ASN A 640 -0.83 -12.28 -28.36
N ILE A 641 -0.17 -12.93 -27.39
CA ILE A 641 -0.51 -12.76 -25.98
C ILE A 641 0.48 -11.76 -25.38
N SER A 642 0.41 -11.53 -24.07
CA SER A 642 1.06 -10.48 -23.25
C SER A 642 2.47 -9.97 -23.60
N ARG A 643 3.28 -10.69 -24.38
CA ARG A 643 4.68 -10.34 -24.73
C ARG A 643 4.92 -10.50 -26.23
N LEU A 644 5.59 -9.51 -26.82
CA LEU A 644 6.05 -9.49 -28.20
C LEU A 644 7.58 -9.57 -28.27
N GLU A 645 8.15 -10.20 -29.31
CA GLU A 645 9.58 -10.54 -29.38
C GLU A 645 10.20 -10.15 -30.72
N ALA A 646 11.37 -9.51 -30.70
CA ALA A 646 12.17 -9.21 -31.88
C ALA A 646 13.63 -9.65 -31.67
N ASP A 647 14.17 -10.43 -32.61
CA ASP A 647 15.54 -10.97 -32.54
C ASP A 647 16.10 -11.24 -33.95
N GLY A 648 17.42 -11.16 -34.09
CA GLY A 648 18.11 -11.43 -35.36
C GLY A 648 18.50 -12.90 -35.54
N SER A 649 19.02 -13.23 -36.72
CA SER A 649 19.43 -14.61 -37.03
C SER A 649 20.73 -15.01 -36.32
N ASP A 650 20.61 -15.58 -35.12
CA ASP A 650 21.73 -16.12 -34.34
C ASP A 650 22.13 -17.56 -34.77
N GLY A 651 21.13 -18.33 -35.21
CA GLY A 651 21.11 -19.77 -35.41
C GLY A 651 19.69 -20.38 -35.32
N GLY A 652 18.74 -19.69 -34.69
CA GLY A 652 17.32 -20.01 -34.62
C GLY A 652 16.44 -19.34 -35.69
N GLU A 653 15.26 -18.91 -35.27
CA GLU A 653 14.26 -18.19 -36.08
C GLU A 653 14.44 -16.68 -35.88
N GLU A 654 14.43 -15.90 -36.97
CA GLU A 654 14.43 -14.42 -36.88
C GLU A 654 13.02 -13.97 -36.47
N LEU A 655 12.92 -13.06 -35.50
CA LEU A 655 11.65 -12.58 -34.94
C LEU A 655 11.49 -11.08 -35.17
N ARG A 656 10.28 -10.67 -35.52
CA ARG A 656 9.90 -9.26 -35.74
C ARG A 656 8.52 -8.99 -35.15
N VAL A 657 8.26 -7.75 -34.78
CA VAL A 657 6.97 -7.32 -34.22
C VAL A 657 6.31 -6.33 -35.17
N LEU A 658 5.06 -6.58 -35.54
CA LEU A 658 4.16 -5.59 -36.15
C LEU A 658 3.29 -4.96 -35.06
N MET A 659 3.08 -3.64 -35.15
CA MET A 659 2.22 -2.84 -34.26
C MET A 659 1.40 -1.86 -35.12
N HIS A 660 0.14 -1.66 -34.80
CA HIS A 660 -0.76 -0.69 -35.46
C HIS A 660 -1.47 0.16 -34.40
N TRP A 661 -1.80 1.40 -34.76
CA TRP A 661 -2.53 2.35 -33.91
C TRP A 661 -3.65 3.00 -34.74
N ASP A 662 -4.87 3.06 -34.20
CA ASP A 662 -5.93 3.87 -34.81
C ASP A 662 -5.65 5.36 -34.55
N THR A 663 -5.53 6.13 -35.63
CA THR A 663 -5.30 7.59 -35.57
C THR A 663 -6.59 8.40 -35.56
N GLY A 664 -7.76 7.76 -35.44
CA GLY A 664 -9.07 8.41 -35.52
C GLY A 664 -9.34 9.51 -34.48
N ASP A 665 -8.72 9.42 -33.30
CA ASP A 665 -8.83 10.43 -32.23
C ASP A 665 -7.91 11.65 -32.44
N ILE A 666 -6.99 11.60 -33.40
CA ILE A 666 -6.22 12.78 -33.82
C ILE A 666 -7.10 13.65 -34.74
N PRO A 667 -7.30 14.95 -34.46
CA PRO A 667 -8.18 15.80 -35.27
C PRO A 667 -7.79 15.83 -36.75
N ALA A 668 -8.76 15.69 -37.65
CA ALA A 668 -8.54 15.57 -39.11
C ALA A 668 -7.96 16.83 -39.82
N LEU A 669 -7.62 17.88 -39.07
CA LEU A 669 -6.89 19.08 -39.54
C LEU A 669 -5.54 19.27 -38.83
N ALA A 670 -5.13 18.29 -38.01
CA ALA A 670 -3.88 18.32 -37.25
C ALA A 670 -2.65 18.34 -38.17
N LYS A 671 -1.77 19.30 -37.91
CA LYS A 671 -0.40 19.32 -38.43
C LYS A 671 0.50 18.63 -37.42
N VAL A 672 0.97 17.43 -37.73
CA VAL A 672 1.88 16.67 -36.86
C VAL A 672 3.19 17.44 -36.70
N THR A 673 3.66 17.59 -35.47
CA THR A 673 4.91 18.27 -35.09
C THR A 673 5.93 17.32 -34.48
N GLY A 674 5.49 16.29 -33.77
CA GLY A 674 6.34 15.29 -33.14
C GLY A 674 5.66 13.93 -33.06
N VAL A 675 6.46 12.85 -33.07
CA VAL A 675 5.97 11.48 -32.94
C VAL A 675 6.98 10.67 -32.12
N LYS A 676 6.50 9.99 -31.08
CA LYS A 676 7.28 9.07 -30.24
C LYS A 676 6.55 7.71 -30.19
N ALA A 677 7.30 6.61 -30.26
CA ALA A 677 6.79 5.28 -29.92
C ALA A 677 7.23 4.93 -28.50
N GLU A 678 6.32 4.52 -27.64
CA GLU A 678 6.57 4.11 -26.26
C GLU A 678 6.43 2.59 -26.16
N LEU A 679 7.47 1.92 -25.67
CA LEU A 679 7.57 0.46 -25.61
C LEU A 679 7.95 0.05 -24.19
N SER A 680 7.11 -0.71 -23.48
CA SER A 680 7.50 -1.31 -22.19
C SER A 680 8.41 -2.53 -22.45
N ILE A 681 9.65 -2.47 -21.96
CA ILE A 681 10.68 -3.47 -22.25
C ILE A 681 10.62 -4.64 -21.23
N ILE A 682 10.04 -5.75 -21.70
CA ILE A 682 10.07 -7.13 -21.18
C ILE A 682 11.48 -7.62 -20.81
N ASN A 683 12.33 -7.70 -21.83
CA ASN A 683 13.73 -8.12 -21.74
C ASN A 683 14.59 -7.14 -22.54
N ARG A 684 15.47 -6.43 -21.84
CA ARG A 684 16.47 -5.56 -22.45
C ARG A 684 17.40 -6.31 -23.40
N SER A 685 17.94 -5.59 -24.37
CA SER A 685 18.97 -6.05 -25.30
C SER A 685 20.15 -5.09 -25.35
N THR A 686 21.34 -5.65 -25.50
CA THR A 686 22.58 -4.93 -25.82
C THR A 686 22.72 -4.59 -27.31
N GLY A 687 21.76 -5.02 -28.15
CA GLY A 687 21.73 -4.83 -29.60
C GLY A 687 21.11 -3.53 -30.10
N SER A 688 21.23 -3.30 -31.41
CA SER A 688 20.52 -2.24 -32.12
C SER A 688 19.23 -2.78 -32.73
N TYR A 689 18.16 -1.99 -32.61
CA TYR A 689 16.85 -2.24 -33.18
C TYR A 689 16.37 -1.00 -33.95
N SER A 690 15.57 -1.23 -34.98
CA SER A 690 15.06 -0.16 -35.83
C SER A 690 13.56 -0.33 -36.11
N LEU A 691 12.84 0.79 -36.08
CA LEU A 691 11.41 0.89 -36.42
C LEU A 691 11.27 1.34 -37.87
N TYR A 692 10.42 0.67 -38.65
CA TYR A 692 10.14 0.98 -40.05
C TYR A 692 8.63 1.02 -40.31
N VAL A 693 8.16 1.82 -41.26
CA VAL A 693 6.75 1.74 -41.71
C VAL A 693 6.47 0.34 -42.28
N ALA A 694 5.36 -0.30 -41.89
CA ALA A 694 5.01 -1.62 -42.41
C ALA A 694 4.66 -1.58 -43.91
N GLY A 695 5.18 -2.54 -44.68
CA GLY A 695 5.06 -2.55 -46.15
C GLY A 695 3.66 -2.91 -46.66
N HIS A 696 2.87 -3.63 -45.86
CA HIS A 696 1.58 -4.20 -46.22
C HIS A 696 0.56 -4.01 -45.09
N ASP A 697 -0.73 -3.96 -45.43
CA ASP A 697 -1.83 -4.07 -44.47
C ASP A 697 -1.96 -5.53 -43.99
N TRP A 698 -2.39 -5.72 -42.74
CA TRP A 698 -2.43 -7.01 -42.06
C TRP A 698 -3.60 -7.12 -41.08
N ASP A 699 -4.19 -8.31 -41.04
CA ASP A 699 -5.07 -8.74 -39.96
C ASP A 699 -4.23 -9.47 -38.91
N GLU A 700 -4.27 -8.97 -37.69
CA GLU A 700 -3.55 -9.51 -36.54
C GLU A 700 -3.68 -11.03 -36.41
N ASN A 701 -4.91 -11.55 -36.49
CA ASN A 701 -5.24 -12.95 -36.23
C ASN A 701 -4.73 -13.92 -37.31
N SER A 702 -4.30 -13.40 -38.46
CA SER A 702 -3.87 -14.21 -39.62
C SER A 702 -2.56 -13.80 -40.28
N ALA A 703 -1.90 -12.74 -39.77
CA ALA A 703 -0.63 -12.21 -40.25
C ALA A 703 0.50 -13.26 -40.29
N GLN A 704 1.43 -13.09 -41.24
CA GLN A 704 2.51 -14.01 -41.57
C GLN A 704 3.82 -13.26 -41.81
N TRP A 705 4.95 -13.96 -41.77
CA TRP A 705 6.28 -13.36 -41.93
C TRP A 705 6.42 -12.41 -43.15
N SER A 706 5.76 -12.72 -44.26
CA SER A 706 5.69 -11.90 -45.49
C SER A 706 5.26 -10.46 -45.25
N ASP A 707 4.44 -10.24 -44.23
CA ASP A 707 3.79 -8.96 -43.95
C ASP A 707 4.79 -8.02 -43.21
N THR A 708 5.86 -8.60 -42.65
CA THR A 708 7.05 -7.90 -42.14
C THR A 708 8.09 -7.59 -43.22
N GLU A 709 7.95 -8.14 -44.43
CA GLU A 709 8.89 -7.94 -45.53
C GLU A 709 8.56 -6.68 -46.33
N ASN A 710 9.56 -6.14 -47.05
CA ASN A 710 9.42 -4.91 -47.84
C ASN A 710 9.05 -3.67 -47.00
N ALA A 711 9.51 -3.63 -45.74
CA ALA A 711 9.36 -2.49 -44.84
C ALA A 711 9.82 -1.17 -45.50
N GLY A 712 9.09 -0.09 -45.20
CA GLY A 712 9.22 1.21 -45.84
C GLY A 712 10.33 2.09 -45.27
N ALA A 713 10.02 3.37 -45.03
CA ALA A 713 10.96 4.29 -44.42
C ALA A 713 11.33 3.84 -43.00
N ARG A 714 12.63 3.89 -42.67
CA ARG A 714 13.07 3.75 -41.27
C ARG A 714 12.73 5.03 -40.51
N LEU A 715 12.06 4.85 -39.38
CA LEU A 715 11.59 5.91 -38.50
C LEU A 715 12.65 6.23 -37.43
N ALA A 716 13.11 5.21 -36.72
CA ALA A 716 14.10 5.34 -35.64
C ALA A 716 15.05 4.13 -35.59
N THR A 717 16.15 4.31 -34.87
CA THR A 717 17.11 3.27 -34.46
C THR A 717 17.45 3.48 -32.98
N PHE A 718 17.43 2.44 -32.17
CA PHE A 718 17.57 2.50 -30.71
C PHE A 718 18.22 1.24 -30.13
N THR A 719 18.63 1.30 -28.86
CA THR A 719 19.11 0.15 -28.07
C THR A 719 18.32 0.08 -26.77
N PRO A 720 17.50 -0.97 -26.53
CA PRO A 720 16.68 -1.09 -25.34
C PRO A 720 17.50 -1.65 -24.18
N SER A 721 18.38 -0.83 -23.58
CA SER A 721 19.40 -1.26 -22.61
C SER A 721 18.91 -1.46 -21.17
N ASN A 722 17.65 -1.12 -20.88
CA ASN A 722 16.99 -1.24 -19.58
C ASN A 722 15.59 -1.84 -19.75
N ASN A 723 15.07 -2.48 -18.70
CA ASN A 723 13.68 -2.94 -18.64
C ASN A 723 12.74 -1.79 -18.23
N GLY A 724 11.44 -1.92 -18.53
CA GLY A 724 10.44 -0.87 -18.32
C GLY A 724 10.30 0.09 -19.51
N THR A 725 9.59 1.20 -19.32
CA THR A 725 9.18 2.11 -20.42
C THR A 725 10.35 2.74 -21.17
N LEU A 726 10.38 2.56 -22.49
CA LEU A 726 11.33 3.17 -23.41
C LEU A 726 10.62 4.03 -24.46
N THR A 727 10.90 5.33 -24.45
CA THR A 727 10.32 6.29 -25.42
C THR A 727 11.30 6.55 -26.57
N VAL A 728 10.91 6.15 -27.77
CA VAL A 728 11.70 6.24 -29.01
C VAL A 728 11.15 7.35 -29.91
N ASN A 729 11.89 8.45 -30.05
CA ASN A 729 11.51 9.54 -30.97
C ASN A 729 11.66 9.09 -32.44
N LEU A 730 10.57 9.21 -33.22
CA LEU A 730 10.51 8.75 -34.62
C LEU A 730 10.97 9.81 -35.64
N GLY A 731 11.36 11.00 -35.18
CA GLY A 731 11.94 12.07 -35.98
C GLY A 731 11.07 12.54 -37.14
N SER A 732 11.69 13.18 -38.13
CA SER A 732 10.99 13.71 -39.30
C SER A 732 10.34 12.63 -40.16
N ALA A 733 10.88 11.40 -40.16
CA ALA A 733 10.30 10.27 -40.89
C ALA A 733 9.01 9.78 -40.22
N GLY A 734 8.95 9.76 -38.89
CA GLY A 734 7.72 9.51 -38.13
C GLY A 734 6.67 10.57 -38.39
N VAL A 735 7.04 11.85 -38.25
CA VAL A 735 6.15 12.99 -38.54
C VAL A 735 5.59 12.92 -39.97
N GLU A 736 6.42 12.65 -40.97
CA GLU A 736 5.98 12.52 -42.37
C GLU A 736 5.07 11.28 -42.60
N ALA A 737 5.33 10.16 -41.92
CA ALA A 737 4.49 8.96 -41.99
C ALA A 737 3.09 9.18 -41.36
N ILE A 738 3.02 9.67 -40.12
CA ILE A 738 1.74 9.90 -39.42
C ILE A 738 0.94 11.02 -40.11
N GLN A 739 1.59 12.11 -40.51
CA GLN A 739 0.92 13.15 -41.30
C GLN A 739 0.39 12.58 -42.63
N GLY A 740 1.13 11.65 -43.25
CA GLY A 740 0.70 10.87 -44.40
C GLY A 740 -0.57 10.07 -44.14
N TRP A 741 -0.68 9.36 -43.00
CA TRP A 741 -1.86 8.60 -42.61
C TRP A 741 -3.09 9.51 -42.44
N LEU A 742 -2.96 10.60 -41.66
CA LEU A 742 -4.01 11.60 -41.47
C LEU A 742 -4.48 12.26 -42.77
N THR A 743 -3.62 12.29 -43.81
CA THR A 743 -3.94 12.89 -45.12
C THR A 743 -4.33 11.86 -46.21
N GLY A 744 -4.48 10.57 -45.85
CA GLY A 744 -5.08 9.54 -46.70
C GLY A 744 -4.11 8.55 -47.33
N THR A 745 -2.86 8.50 -46.88
CA THR A 745 -1.97 7.34 -47.09
C THR A 745 -2.47 6.17 -46.23
N PRO A 746 -2.45 4.91 -46.70
CA PRO A 746 -2.79 3.77 -45.85
C PRO A 746 -1.93 3.71 -44.58
N ASN A 747 -2.61 3.60 -43.43
CA ASN A 747 -1.97 3.20 -42.18
C ASN A 747 -1.82 1.67 -42.21
N ASN A 748 -0.56 1.21 -42.25
CA ASN A 748 -0.20 -0.19 -42.14
C ASN A 748 0.43 -0.50 -40.76
N GLY A 749 0.61 0.50 -39.90
CA GLY A 749 1.41 0.40 -38.69
C GLY A 749 2.93 0.44 -38.92
N ILE A 750 3.67 -0.04 -37.92
CA ILE A 750 5.13 -0.02 -37.82
C ILE A 750 5.63 -1.45 -37.57
N VAL A 751 6.78 -1.80 -38.16
CA VAL A 751 7.51 -3.05 -37.88
C VAL A 751 8.81 -2.77 -37.12
N LEU A 752 9.02 -3.51 -36.04
CA LEU A 752 10.26 -3.56 -35.25
C LEU A 752 11.16 -4.68 -35.79
N ILE A 753 12.41 -4.33 -36.13
CA ILE A 753 13.39 -5.26 -36.72
C ILE A 753 14.74 -5.13 -35.99
N SER A 754 15.37 -6.27 -35.71
CA SER A 754 16.76 -6.36 -35.23
C SER A 754 17.74 -5.89 -36.31
N ASP A 755 18.67 -4.99 -35.99
CA ASP A 755 19.73 -4.58 -36.92
C ASP A 755 20.90 -5.61 -36.98
N GLY A 756 20.57 -6.89 -36.82
CA GLY A 756 21.53 -8.01 -36.87
C GLY A 756 22.13 -8.40 -35.51
N THR A 757 21.48 -8.05 -34.39
CA THR A 757 21.84 -8.57 -33.08
C THR A 757 21.43 -10.05 -32.92
N ARG A 758 21.91 -10.68 -31.84
CA ARG A 758 21.63 -12.08 -31.40
C ARG A 758 21.16 -12.13 -29.94
N ASP A 759 20.68 -10.99 -29.49
CA ASP A 759 20.32 -10.68 -28.12
C ASP A 759 18.93 -10.08 -28.24
N GLY A 760 17.91 -10.93 -28.13
CA GLY A 760 16.53 -10.57 -28.41
C GLY A 760 16.03 -9.48 -27.47
N VAL A 761 15.30 -8.50 -28.00
CA VAL A 761 14.42 -7.66 -27.19
C VAL A 761 13.05 -8.30 -27.16
N ASP A 762 12.38 -8.20 -26.03
CA ASP A 762 10.94 -8.42 -25.98
C ASP A 762 10.26 -7.34 -25.13
N ILE A 763 9.01 -7.06 -25.49
CA ILE A 763 8.21 -5.92 -25.06
C ILE A 763 6.80 -6.39 -24.70
N ASP A 764 6.05 -5.59 -23.96
CA ASP A 764 4.63 -5.83 -23.69
C ASP A 764 3.78 -5.82 -24.99
N SER A 765 2.69 -6.59 -25.01
CA SER A 765 1.65 -6.54 -26.05
C SER A 765 0.45 -5.68 -25.64
N ARG A 766 -0.49 -5.43 -26.56
CA ARG A 766 -1.75 -4.74 -26.24
C ARG A 766 -2.73 -5.55 -25.38
N GLU A 767 -2.45 -6.83 -25.11
CA GLU A 767 -3.12 -7.64 -24.08
C GLU A 767 -2.50 -7.46 -22.67
N SER A 768 -1.46 -6.64 -22.52
CA SER A 768 -0.84 -6.30 -21.24
C SER A 768 -1.50 -5.07 -20.58
N SER A 769 -0.91 -4.58 -19.48
CA SER A 769 -1.22 -3.26 -18.90
C SER A 769 -0.42 -2.10 -19.51
N HIS A 770 0.59 -2.37 -20.34
CA HIS A 770 1.47 -1.37 -20.95
C HIS A 770 1.54 -1.58 -22.47
N PRO A 771 0.40 -1.44 -23.18
CA PRO A 771 0.35 -1.58 -24.64
C PRO A 771 1.40 -0.68 -25.32
N PRO A 772 2.03 -1.11 -26.43
CA PRO A 772 2.86 -0.21 -27.23
C PRO A 772 2.08 1.06 -27.60
N ARG A 773 2.59 2.25 -27.27
CA ARG A 773 1.89 3.52 -27.51
C ARG A 773 2.54 4.32 -28.62
N LEU A 774 1.73 5.10 -29.33
CA LEU A 774 2.16 6.10 -30.29
C LEU A 774 1.70 7.48 -29.78
N ILE A 775 2.65 8.26 -29.28
CA ILE A 775 2.43 9.63 -28.83
C ILE A 775 2.61 10.55 -30.04
N VAL A 776 1.57 11.26 -30.42
CA VAL A 776 1.53 12.17 -31.58
C VAL A 776 1.25 13.59 -31.10
N GLU A 777 2.24 14.45 -31.25
CA GLU A 777 2.18 15.88 -30.97
C GLU A 777 1.75 16.63 -32.25
N TYR A 778 0.83 17.59 -32.14
CA TYR A 778 0.33 18.35 -33.29
C TYR A 778 -0.06 19.80 -32.99
N GLU A 779 -0.14 20.59 -34.06
CA GLU A 779 -0.76 21.91 -34.11
C GLU A 779 -2.16 21.84 -34.76
N LEU A 780 -3.07 22.70 -34.32
CA LEU A 780 -4.40 22.93 -34.91
C LEU A 780 -4.46 24.34 -35.54
N PHE A 781 -5.12 24.45 -36.70
CA PHE A 781 -5.22 25.68 -37.52
C PHE A 781 -6.64 26.28 -37.57
#